data_AF-A0A7T1MMA9-F1
#
_entry.id   AF-A0A7T1MMA9-F1
#
_cell.length_a   1.000
_cell.length_b   1.000
_cell.length_c   1.000
_cell.angle_alpha   90.00
_cell.angle_beta   90.00
_cell.angle_gamma   90.00
#
_symmetry.space_group_name_H-M   'P 1'
#
loop_
_entity.id
_entity.type
_entity.pdbx_description
1 polymer ?
#
loop_
_entity_poly.entity_id
_entity_poly.type
_entity_poly.pdbx_seq_one_letter_code
_entity_poly.pdbx_strand_id
1 'polypeptide(L)'
;MALITEDHLEQQCCEWFTELGYTHVFAPQLDSDGTSPERTDFRQVILTGRLRSALQRLNPEVPESTIESAVLQLANPNVPGLLASNRQFHRWMTQGLPITYMDGNQQVGIRLKVIGFDDSASNDWLVVNQLAIQGSKHNRRPDVVVYLNGLPLAVIELKNPADEKADIWAAFNQLQTYKQDIPDLFTPNVLLVISDGIQARVGSLTADRERFLRWRTISGENDLDPLGAHRDLETLVRGMFDKGRLLDFIRSFCLFEEDGQIIKKIAAYHQFHAVQAAVERVVEASKPDGDKKGGVVWHTQGAGKSIEMACLAGKLLTDPRLENPTLVMVTDRQDLDGQLFGVFAGAGDLLGEPPKQADSRQELRELLGNRPSGGIIFTTIQKFATDPEEDKFPALTDRHNVVVICDEAHRTQYGFKGRFDTKTGEIKYGLAKALRDALPQATFLAFTGTPISQDDRDTQAVFGHYVSVYDIQQAVEDGATVPIYYESRLAKLALKEPLLPQVDEQVNELFSDEDDIPAAERAKSRWAALEALVGAEPRLQQVAADLIAHFEQRSRTQPGKAMVVAMSRDICARLYEAIVALRPDWHDDDPKKGAIKVVMTASASDEQYLQPHHTTKQQKKDLEKRFKDPADPLKIVLVRDMWLTGFDAPCLATMYVDKPMKGANLAQAIARVNRVFKDKPGGLVVDYIGIAPQLKEALATYTASKGKGLPTIDTSEAVRILKEKLQVARDLLHPIDWSGFRDPKTAMALLPNCLDHILELPDGKQRYCDTVLAMTKAFALCGTLDEAMALNDEVTFLQAIRAPLVKGDGTDGGDGGAPKNVDFQLRQLMSDALVADGITDVFKVAGLQKPDLSILSDQFLAEVSKIPQKNLAVELLQRFPRFQERCHPFDPSIRGLEDMTNAPIQRGR
;
A
#
# COMPACT_ATOMS: atom_id res chain seq x y z
N MET A 1 4.18 -40.12 -1.74
CA MET A 1 2.89 -39.42 -1.94
C MET A 1 2.86 -38.28 -0.95
N ALA A 2 2.63 -37.05 -1.41
CA ALA A 2 2.39 -35.94 -0.49
C ALA A 2 1.14 -36.23 0.34
N LEU A 3 1.20 -36.05 1.66
CA LEU A 3 0.06 -36.28 2.56
C LEU A 3 -1.05 -35.22 2.38
N ILE A 4 -0.71 -34.06 1.81
CA ILE A 4 -1.60 -32.94 1.51
C ILE A 4 -1.36 -32.54 0.05
N THR A 5 -2.43 -32.35 -0.72
CA THR A 5 -2.41 -31.95 -2.13
C THR A 5 -3.19 -30.66 -2.32
N GLU A 6 -2.98 -30.00 -3.45
CA GLU A 6 -3.79 -28.83 -3.86
C GLU A 6 -5.28 -29.17 -3.93
N ASP A 7 -5.63 -30.37 -4.41
CA ASP A 7 -7.01 -30.88 -4.42
C ASP A 7 -7.63 -30.98 -3.01
N HIS A 8 -6.88 -31.48 -2.01
CA HIS A 8 -7.38 -31.51 -0.63
C HIS A 8 -7.68 -30.11 -0.10
N LEU A 9 -6.81 -29.13 -0.41
CA LEU A 9 -7.02 -27.74 -0.01
C LEU A 9 -8.23 -27.12 -0.74
N GLU A 10 -8.40 -27.43 -2.02
CA GLU A 10 -9.55 -27.01 -2.81
C GLU A 10 -10.87 -27.54 -2.23
N GLN A 11 -10.95 -28.85 -1.96
CA GLN A 11 -12.13 -29.44 -1.34
C GLN A 11 -12.44 -28.81 0.02
N GLN A 12 -11.42 -28.60 0.85
CA GLN A 12 -11.57 -27.94 2.14
C GLN A 12 -12.07 -26.49 2.01
N CYS A 13 -11.59 -25.76 0.99
CA CYS A 13 -12.10 -24.43 0.69
C CYS A 13 -13.59 -24.46 0.34
N CYS A 14 -14.02 -25.39 -0.52
CA CYS A 14 -15.42 -25.58 -0.88
C CYS A 14 -16.31 -26.00 0.30
N GLU A 15 -15.79 -26.81 1.23
CA GLU A 15 -16.47 -27.16 2.47
C GLU A 15 -16.77 -25.93 3.33
N TRP A 16 -15.81 -25.01 3.51
CA TRP A 16 -16.05 -23.76 4.24
C TRP A 16 -17.13 -22.88 3.60
N PHE A 17 -17.18 -22.81 2.26
CA PHE A 17 -18.28 -22.14 1.55
C PHE A 17 -19.62 -22.83 1.80
N THR A 18 -19.65 -24.15 1.82
CA THR A 18 -20.86 -24.94 2.11
C THR A 18 -21.37 -24.68 3.53
N GLU A 19 -20.46 -24.55 4.51
CA GLU A 19 -20.80 -24.16 5.88
C GLU A 19 -21.36 -22.73 5.99
N LEU A 20 -20.96 -21.83 5.09
CA LEU A 20 -21.56 -20.49 4.93
C LEU A 20 -22.90 -20.53 4.16
N GLY A 21 -23.36 -21.71 3.75
CA GLY A 21 -24.62 -21.95 3.06
C GLY A 21 -24.57 -21.72 1.55
N TYR A 22 -23.41 -21.79 0.92
CA TYR A 22 -23.29 -21.82 -0.54
C TYR A 22 -23.59 -23.21 -1.06
N THR A 23 -24.18 -23.31 -2.26
CA THR A 23 -24.24 -24.58 -2.98
C THR A 23 -22.87 -24.85 -3.57
N HIS A 24 -22.31 -26.05 -3.40
CA HIS A 24 -21.08 -26.48 -4.06
C HIS A 24 -21.40 -27.34 -5.29
N VAL A 25 -20.74 -27.05 -6.42
CA VAL A 25 -20.82 -27.87 -7.64
C VAL A 25 -19.43 -28.04 -8.26
N PHE A 26 -19.12 -29.26 -8.69
CA PHE A 26 -17.93 -29.54 -9.50
C PHE A 26 -18.19 -29.18 -10.97
N ALA A 27 -17.38 -28.29 -11.55
CA ALA A 27 -17.68 -27.65 -12.83
C ALA A 27 -18.00 -28.59 -14.01
N PRO A 28 -17.33 -29.75 -14.21
CA PRO A 28 -17.69 -30.69 -15.27
C PRO A 28 -19.14 -31.16 -15.26
N GLN A 29 -19.87 -31.01 -14.15
CA GLN A 29 -21.30 -31.29 -14.11
C GLN A 29 -22.13 -30.22 -14.84
N LEU A 30 -21.67 -28.96 -14.81
CA LEU A 30 -22.32 -27.77 -15.39
C LEU A 30 -22.01 -27.59 -16.88
N ASP A 31 -20.97 -28.25 -17.38
CA ASP A 31 -20.51 -28.16 -18.77
C ASP A 31 -21.56 -28.67 -19.75
N SER A 32 -21.45 -28.29 -21.02
CA SER A 32 -22.46 -28.61 -22.03
C SER A 32 -22.62 -30.11 -22.30
N ASP A 33 -21.59 -30.90 -21.97
CA ASP A 33 -21.55 -32.37 -22.00
C ASP A 33 -21.63 -33.00 -20.59
N GLY A 34 -21.90 -32.19 -19.57
CA GLY A 34 -22.00 -32.59 -18.17
C GLY A 34 -23.31 -33.29 -17.80
N THR A 35 -23.40 -33.76 -16.55
CA THR A 35 -24.57 -34.46 -16.03
C THR A 35 -25.75 -33.55 -15.69
N SER A 36 -25.52 -32.24 -15.53
CA SER A 36 -26.53 -31.23 -15.20
C SER A 36 -26.13 -29.89 -15.85
N PRO A 37 -26.19 -29.83 -17.20
CA PRO A 37 -25.62 -28.72 -17.95
C PRO A 37 -26.32 -27.39 -17.62
N GLU A 38 -25.53 -26.40 -17.23
CA GLU A 38 -25.95 -25.01 -17.04
C GLU A 38 -25.26 -24.04 -18.02
N ARG A 39 -24.32 -24.57 -18.82
CA ARG A 39 -23.58 -23.84 -19.86
C ARG A 39 -23.84 -24.46 -21.24
N THR A 40 -23.94 -23.63 -22.27
CA THR A 40 -24.08 -24.12 -23.65
C THR A 40 -22.73 -24.45 -24.30
N ASP A 41 -21.66 -23.79 -23.85
CA ASP A 41 -20.28 -24.04 -24.28
C ASP A 41 -19.26 -23.53 -23.25
N PHE A 42 -17.98 -23.85 -23.47
CA PHE A 42 -16.88 -23.51 -22.57
C PHE A 42 -16.50 -22.02 -22.55
N ARG A 43 -17.03 -21.17 -23.43
CA ARG A 43 -16.80 -19.71 -23.39
C ARG A 43 -17.75 -19.02 -22.42
N GLN A 44 -18.88 -19.67 -22.11
CA GLN A 44 -19.87 -19.11 -21.20
C GLN A 44 -19.34 -19.10 -19.76
N VAL A 45 -19.15 -17.90 -19.21
CA VAL A 45 -18.71 -17.67 -17.82
C VAL A 45 -19.84 -17.26 -16.88
N ILE A 46 -20.88 -16.61 -17.40
CA ILE A 46 -22.11 -16.25 -16.68
C ILE A 46 -23.11 -17.40 -16.82
N LEU A 47 -23.62 -17.90 -15.69
CA LEU A 47 -24.66 -18.95 -15.66
C LEU A 47 -26.02 -18.29 -15.91
N THR A 48 -26.38 -18.15 -17.18
CA THR A 48 -27.53 -17.34 -17.64
C THR A 48 -28.87 -17.86 -17.12
N GLY A 49 -29.02 -19.17 -16.93
CA GLY A 49 -30.22 -19.76 -16.32
C GLY A 49 -30.43 -19.26 -14.89
N ARG A 50 -29.38 -19.31 -14.06
CA ARG A 50 -29.42 -18.79 -12.68
C ARG A 50 -29.63 -17.28 -12.64
N LEU A 51 -28.96 -16.54 -13.52
CA LEU A 51 -29.14 -15.09 -13.65
C LEU A 51 -30.59 -14.74 -14.00
N ARG A 52 -31.18 -15.42 -14.98
CA ARG A 52 -32.58 -15.24 -15.37
C ARG A 52 -33.52 -15.47 -14.18
N SER A 53 -33.38 -16.60 -13.48
CA SER A 53 -34.20 -16.91 -12.31
C SER A 53 -34.05 -15.88 -11.19
N ALA A 54 -32.84 -15.37 -10.95
CA ALA A 54 -32.60 -14.32 -9.98
C ALA A 54 -33.27 -12.99 -10.40
N LEU A 55 -33.13 -12.57 -11.66
CA LEU A 55 -33.74 -11.34 -12.15
C LEU A 55 -35.27 -11.41 -12.09
N GLN A 56 -35.89 -12.55 -12.43
CA GLN A 56 -37.33 -12.77 -12.29
C GLN A 56 -37.78 -12.68 -10.82
N ARG A 57 -37.02 -13.30 -9.91
CA ARG A 57 -37.31 -13.29 -8.46
C ARG A 57 -37.20 -11.90 -7.85
N LEU A 58 -36.18 -11.14 -8.25
CA LEU A 58 -35.91 -9.79 -7.71
C LEU A 58 -36.81 -8.71 -8.31
N ASN A 59 -37.41 -8.95 -9.48
CA ASN A 59 -38.21 -7.97 -10.23
C ASN A 59 -39.50 -8.63 -10.79
N PRO A 60 -40.40 -9.16 -9.93
CA PRO A 60 -41.58 -9.93 -10.35
C PRO A 60 -42.58 -9.15 -11.21
N GLU A 61 -42.53 -7.81 -11.16
CA GLU A 61 -43.39 -6.91 -11.93
C GLU A 61 -42.92 -6.70 -13.39
N VAL A 62 -41.71 -7.16 -13.74
CA VAL A 62 -41.10 -6.89 -15.05
C VAL A 62 -41.45 -8.02 -16.03
N PRO A 63 -41.88 -7.70 -17.27
CA PRO A 63 -42.21 -8.71 -18.27
C PRO A 63 -41.03 -9.63 -18.61
N GLU A 64 -41.32 -10.92 -18.82
CA GLU A 64 -40.31 -11.95 -19.10
C GLU A 64 -39.44 -11.62 -20.31
N SER A 65 -40.01 -11.08 -21.40
CA SER A 65 -39.25 -10.64 -22.58
C SER A 65 -38.20 -9.56 -22.27
N THR A 66 -38.50 -8.70 -21.30
CA THR A 66 -37.59 -7.66 -20.83
C THR A 66 -36.48 -8.25 -19.97
N ILE A 67 -36.80 -9.25 -19.14
CA ILE A 67 -35.80 -10.01 -18.39
C ILE A 67 -34.85 -10.74 -19.35
N GLU A 68 -35.35 -11.40 -20.39
CA GLU A 68 -34.50 -12.05 -21.40
C GLU A 68 -33.54 -11.06 -22.06
N SER A 69 -34.04 -9.88 -22.41
CA SER A 69 -33.21 -8.81 -22.98
C SER A 69 -32.13 -8.34 -21.99
N ALA A 70 -32.47 -8.23 -20.71
CA ALA A 70 -31.53 -7.88 -19.65
C ALA A 70 -30.47 -8.97 -19.43
N VAL A 71 -30.84 -10.26 -19.48
CA VAL A 71 -29.89 -11.38 -19.39
C VAL A 71 -28.88 -11.31 -20.54
N LEU A 72 -29.34 -11.05 -21.77
CA LEU A 72 -28.45 -10.91 -22.93
C LEU A 72 -27.50 -9.71 -22.77
N GLN A 73 -27.99 -8.57 -22.27
CA GLN A 73 -27.18 -7.38 -22.03
C GLN A 73 -26.14 -7.59 -20.92
N LEU A 74 -26.49 -8.32 -19.85
CA LEU A 74 -25.54 -8.66 -18.79
C LEU A 74 -24.54 -9.71 -19.27
N ALA A 75 -24.96 -10.70 -20.05
CA ALA A 75 -24.05 -11.69 -20.63
C ALA A 75 -23.07 -11.05 -21.63
N ASN A 76 -23.48 -9.98 -22.32
CA ASN A 76 -22.63 -9.22 -23.24
C ASN A 76 -22.84 -7.70 -23.09
N PRO A 77 -22.09 -7.05 -22.18
CA PRO A 77 -22.22 -5.62 -21.90
C PRO A 77 -21.93 -4.70 -23.10
N ASN A 78 -21.25 -5.18 -24.14
CA ASN A 78 -20.77 -4.38 -25.28
C ASN A 78 -19.95 -3.14 -24.87
N VAL A 79 -19.19 -3.22 -23.77
CA VAL A 79 -18.29 -2.16 -23.32
C VAL A 79 -16.84 -2.49 -23.72
N PRO A 80 -16.16 -1.64 -24.52
CA PRO A 80 -14.79 -1.91 -24.93
C PRO A 80 -13.80 -1.90 -23.75
N GLY A 81 -13.05 -3.00 -23.62
CA GLY A 81 -11.97 -3.13 -22.63
C GLY A 81 -12.45 -3.61 -21.26
N LEU A 82 -11.65 -4.48 -20.65
CA LEU A 82 -11.99 -5.19 -19.41
C LEU A 82 -12.32 -4.24 -18.25
N LEU A 83 -11.50 -3.22 -18.00
CA LEU A 83 -11.68 -2.34 -16.83
C LEU A 83 -12.90 -1.43 -16.95
N ALA A 84 -13.17 -0.93 -18.16
CA ALA A 84 -14.38 -0.15 -18.44
C ALA A 84 -15.63 -1.03 -18.32
N SER A 85 -15.58 -2.26 -18.85
CA SER A 85 -16.64 -3.25 -18.69
C SER A 85 -16.88 -3.58 -17.22
N ASN A 86 -15.83 -3.81 -16.43
CA ASN A 86 -15.95 -4.12 -15.00
C ASN A 86 -16.56 -2.98 -14.19
N ARG A 87 -16.15 -1.73 -14.44
CA ARG A 87 -16.74 -0.55 -13.80
C ARG A 87 -18.22 -0.42 -14.14
N GLN A 88 -18.58 -0.57 -15.40
CA GLN A 88 -19.97 -0.48 -15.84
C GLN A 88 -20.83 -1.62 -15.26
N PHE A 89 -20.29 -2.84 -15.24
CA PHE A 89 -20.98 -3.98 -14.66
C PHE A 89 -21.18 -3.80 -13.16
N HIS A 90 -20.18 -3.29 -12.45
CA HIS A 90 -20.29 -2.98 -11.03
C HIS A 90 -21.41 -1.97 -10.75
N ARG A 91 -21.55 -0.92 -11.58
CA ARG A 91 -22.70 0.01 -11.49
C ARG A 91 -24.03 -0.70 -11.69
N TRP A 92 -24.14 -1.60 -12.65
CA TRP A 92 -25.39 -2.36 -12.85
C TRP A 92 -25.70 -3.27 -11.67
N MET A 93 -24.68 -3.88 -11.07
CA MET A 93 -24.84 -4.70 -9.87
C MET A 93 -25.35 -3.88 -8.68
N THR A 94 -24.76 -2.70 -8.42
CA THR A 94 -25.06 -1.92 -7.21
C THR A 94 -26.21 -0.93 -7.36
N GLN A 95 -26.41 -0.37 -8.56
CA GLN A 95 -27.42 0.67 -8.82
C GLN A 95 -28.60 0.19 -9.69
N GLY A 96 -28.51 -1.04 -10.21
CA GLY A 96 -29.48 -1.64 -11.13
C GLY A 96 -29.18 -1.36 -12.60
N LEU A 97 -29.64 -2.28 -13.46
CA LEU A 97 -29.52 -2.16 -14.91
C LEU A 97 -30.65 -1.26 -15.45
N PRO A 98 -30.35 -0.11 -16.07
CA PRO A 98 -31.39 0.73 -16.67
C PRO A 98 -32.02 0.02 -17.87
N ILE A 99 -33.34 -0.17 -17.81
CA ILE A 99 -34.12 -0.81 -18.87
C ILE A 99 -35.40 -0.04 -19.13
N THR A 100 -35.95 -0.22 -20.33
CA THR A 100 -37.21 0.39 -20.73
C THR A 100 -38.08 -0.66 -21.41
N TYR A 101 -39.35 -0.74 -21.04
CA TYR A 101 -40.32 -1.66 -21.66
C TYR A 101 -41.70 -1.00 -21.78
N MET A 102 -42.58 -1.63 -22.56
CA MET A 102 -43.96 -1.19 -22.73
C MET A 102 -44.86 -1.91 -21.71
N ASP A 103 -45.57 -1.14 -20.89
CA ASP A 103 -46.70 -1.61 -20.08
C ASP A 103 -48.00 -1.12 -20.71
N GLY A 104 -48.65 -2.00 -21.47
CA GLY A 104 -49.74 -1.64 -22.38
C GLY A 104 -49.25 -0.63 -23.44
N ASN A 105 -49.75 0.62 -23.35
CA ASN A 105 -49.38 1.72 -24.24
C ASN A 105 -48.40 2.72 -23.62
N GLN A 106 -47.95 2.50 -22.37
CA GLN A 106 -47.03 3.39 -21.68
C GLN A 106 -45.61 2.84 -21.72
N GLN A 107 -44.66 3.71 -22.04
CA GLN A 107 -43.24 3.39 -21.95
C GLN A 107 -42.77 3.61 -20.50
N VAL A 108 -42.30 2.56 -19.86
CA VAL A 108 -41.83 2.59 -18.47
C VAL A 108 -40.32 2.38 -18.44
N GLY A 109 -39.59 3.30 -17.83
CA GLY A 109 -38.16 3.18 -17.57
C GLY A 109 -37.89 2.85 -16.11
N ILE A 110 -37.17 1.77 -15.84
CA ILE A 110 -36.82 1.33 -14.48
C ILE A 110 -35.35 0.98 -14.37
N ARG A 111 -34.88 0.79 -13.13
CA ARG A 111 -33.59 0.15 -12.85
C ARG A 111 -33.84 -1.26 -12.32
N LEU A 112 -33.55 -2.25 -13.15
CA LEU A 112 -33.70 -3.66 -12.82
C LEU A 112 -32.69 -4.04 -11.73
N LYS A 113 -33.16 -4.62 -10.62
CA LYS A 113 -32.30 -5.13 -9.55
C LYS A 113 -31.57 -6.38 -10.02
N VAL A 114 -30.25 -6.36 -9.94
CA VAL A 114 -29.38 -7.51 -10.30
C VAL A 114 -28.99 -8.32 -9.07
N ILE A 115 -28.82 -7.66 -7.92
CA ILE A 115 -28.50 -8.25 -6.62
C ILE A 115 -29.53 -7.78 -5.59
N GLY A 116 -30.04 -8.69 -4.76
CA GLY A 116 -30.88 -8.36 -3.61
C GLY A 116 -30.03 -8.05 -2.38
N PHE A 117 -29.62 -6.79 -2.19
CA PHE A 117 -28.77 -6.39 -1.06
C PHE A 117 -29.49 -6.40 0.29
N ASP A 118 -30.81 -6.22 0.30
CA ASP A 118 -31.58 -6.05 1.54
C ASP A 118 -31.99 -7.40 2.18
N ASP A 119 -31.91 -8.50 1.43
CA ASP A 119 -32.16 -9.86 1.91
C ASP A 119 -31.23 -10.85 1.21
N SER A 120 -30.27 -11.41 1.97
CA SER A 120 -29.34 -12.40 1.44
C SER A 120 -30.01 -13.66 0.90
N ALA A 121 -31.19 -14.05 1.43
CA ALA A 121 -31.92 -15.24 0.99
C ALA A 121 -32.61 -15.05 -0.37
N SER A 122 -32.77 -13.80 -0.82
CA SER A 122 -33.31 -13.48 -2.15
C SER A 122 -32.32 -13.75 -3.29
N ASN A 123 -31.06 -14.06 -2.97
CA ASN A 123 -30.02 -14.36 -3.96
C ASN A 123 -29.72 -15.87 -4.06
N ASP A 124 -29.19 -16.27 -5.21
CA ASP A 124 -28.61 -17.59 -5.45
C ASP A 124 -27.09 -17.55 -5.15
N TRP A 125 -26.61 -18.50 -4.34
CA TRP A 125 -25.24 -18.55 -3.84
C TRP A 125 -24.58 -19.87 -4.23
N LEU A 126 -23.51 -19.79 -5.02
CA LEU A 126 -22.86 -20.96 -5.61
C LEU A 126 -21.32 -20.83 -5.53
N VAL A 127 -20.65 -21.92 -5.19
CA VAL A 127 -19.21 -22.08 -5.32
C VAL A 127 -18.94 -23.22 -6.30
N VAL A 128 -18.10 -22.96 -7.30
CA VAL A 128 -17.76 -23.91 -8.35
C VAL A 128 -16.25 -24.13 -8.35
N ASN A 129 -15.82 -25.38 -8.28
CA ASN A 129 -14.41 -25.72 -8.45
C ASN A 129 -14.10 -26.28 -9.85
N GLN A 130 -12.87 -26.05 -10.32
CA GLN A 130 -12.31 -26.59 -11.57
C GLN A 130 -13.03 -26.17 -12.86
N LEU A 131 -13.49 -24.91 -12.96
CA LEU A 131 -14.24 -24.40 -14.10
C LEU A 131 -13.38 -24.22 -15.36
N ALA A 132 -13.50 -25.14 -16.32
CA ALA A 132 -12.83 -25.02 -17.60
C ALA A 132 -13.47 -23.92 -18.47
N ILE A 133 -12.67 -22.96 -18.91
CA ILE A 133 -13.08 -21.84 -19.75
C ILE A 133 -12.20 -21.81 -20.99
N GLN A 134 -12.83 -21.72 -22.16
CA GLN A 134 -12.11 -21.57 -23.43
C GLN A 134 -11.52 -20.16 -23.52
N GLY A 135 -10.19 -20.06 -23.43
CA GLY A 135 -9.45 -18.82 -23.63
C GLY A 135 -9.07 -18.57 -25.09
N SER A 136 -8.52 -17.39 -25.35
CA SER A 136 -8.09 -16.98 -26.69
C SER A 136 -6.96 -17.85 -27.27
N LYS A 137 -6.08 -18.41 -26.42
CA LYS A 137 -4.95 -19.26 -26.79
C LYS A 137 -5.09 -20.69 -26.27
N HIS A 138 -5.39 -20.82 -24.99
CA HIS A 138 -5.51 -22.09 -24.28
C HIS A 138 -6.74 -22.08 -23.39
N ASN A 139 -7.26 -23.27 -23.09
CA ASN A 139 -8.25 -23.41 -22.04
C ASN A 139 -7.60 -23.05 -20.69
N ARG A 140 -8.33 -22.28 -19.89
CA ARG A 140 -7.93 -21.91 -18.53
C ARG A 140 -8.90 -22.56 -17.55
N ARG A 141 -8.42 -22.87 -16.36
CA ARG A 141 -9.21 -23.54 -15.34
C ARG A 141 -8.87 -22.93 -14.00
N PRO A 142 -9.65 -21.95 -13.53
CA PRO A 142 -9.50 -21.47 -12.17
C PRO A 142 -9.88 -22.55 -11.15
N ASP A 143 -9.23 -22.53 -10.00
CA ASP A 143 -9.42 -23.56 -8.98
C ASP A 143 -10.80 -23.44 -8.34
N VAL A 144 -11.16 -22.23 -7.87
CA VAL A 144 -12.49 -21.96 -7.32
C VAL A 144 -13.05 -20.63 -7.84
N VAL A 145 -14.32 -20.65 -8.26
CA VAL A 145 -15.08 -19.48 -8.70
C VAL A 145 -16.33 -19.33 -7.83
N VAL A 146 -16.52 -18.15 -7.25
CA VAL A 146 -17.67 -17.84 -6.39
C VAL A 146 -18.69 -17.04 -7.18
N TYR A 147 -19.91 -17.57 -7.22
CA TYR A 147 -21.04 -17.04 -7.97
C TYR A 147 -22.11 -16.44 -7.07
N LEU A 148 -22.68 -15.32 -7.51
CA LEU A 148 -23.90 -14.72 -6.95
C LEU A 148 -24.89 -14.49 -8.09
N ASN A 149 -26.09 -15.05 -8.01
CA ASN A 149 -27.11 -14.93 -9.07
C ASN A 149 -26.57 -15.33 -10.46
N GLY A 150 -25.70 -16.34 -10.55
CA GLY A 150 -25.05 -16.76 -11.80
C GLY A 150 -23.94 -15.84 -12.32
N LEU A 151 -23.54 -14.81 -11.56
CA LEU A 151 -22.42 -13.91 -11.88
C LEU A 151 -21.13 -14.33 -11.15
N PRO A 152 -19.99 -14.52 -11.84
CA PRO A 152 -18.71 -14.88 -11.20
C PRO A 152 -18.08 -13.67 -10.49
N LEU A 153 -18.28 -13.57 -9.18
CA LEU A 153 -17.84 -12.41 -8.39
C LEU A 153 -16.43 -12.56 -7.79
N ALA A 154 -15.97 -13.78 -7.55
CA ALA A 154 -14.62 -14.01 -7.05
C ALA A 154 -13.93 -15.18 -7.76
N VAL A 155 -12.61 -15.08 -7.89
CA VAL A 155 -11.74 -16.14 -8.40
C VAL A 155 -10.66 -16.39 -7.36
N ILE A 156 -10.48 -17.64 -6.96
CA ILE A 156 -9.52 -18.09 -5.95
C ILE A 156 -8.58 -19.07 -6.64
N GLU A 157 -7.28 -18.76 -6.59
CA GLU A 157 -6.23 -19.67 -7.04
C GLU A 157 -5.47 -20.20 -5.83
N LEU A 158 -5.31 -21.52 -5.80
CA LEU A 158 -4.70 -22.28 -4.73
C LEU A 158 -3.36 -22.84 -5.20
N LYS A 159 -2.44 -23.02 -4.26
CA LYS A 159 -1.15 -23.67 -4.48
C LYS A 159 -0.95 -24.72 -3.42
N ASN A 160 -0.17 -25.75 -3.76
CA ASN A 160 0.15 -26.79 -2.80
C ASN A 160 1.07 -26.22 -1.68
N PRO A 161 0.63 -26.22 -0.40
CA PRO A 161 1.46 -25.76 0.72
C PRO A 161 2.75 -26.58 0.93
N ALA A 162 2.80 -27.80 0.39
CA ALA A 162 3.95 -28.68 0.50
C ALA A 162 4.95 -28.54 -0.67
N ASP A 163 4.67 -27.67 -1.65
CA ASP A 163 5.57 -27.43 -2.77
C ASP A 163 6.40 -26.15 -2.52
N GLU A 164 7.68 -26.33 -2.19
CA GLU A 164 8.63 -25.24 -1.93
C GLU A 164 8.84 -24.31 -3.13
N LYS A 165 8.45 -24.72 -4.35
CA LYS A 165 8.55 -23.91 -5.57
C LYS A 165 7.25 -23.15 -5.90
N ALA A 166 6.15 -23.46 -5.22
CA ALA A 166 4.84 -22.88 -5.50
C ALA A 166 4.45 -21.86 -4.41
N ASP A 167 4.95 -20.63 -4.52
CA ASP A 167 4.52 -19.55 -3.65
C ASP A 167 3.15 -18.99 -4.05
N ILE A 168 2.50 -18.23 -3.15
CA ILE A 168 1.23 -17.55 -3.45
C ILE A 168 1.35 -16.56 -4.63
N TRP A 169 2.56 -16.14 -5.01
CA TRP A 169 2.77 -15.24 -6.14
C TRP A 169 2.74 -15.97 -7.49
N ALA A 170 2.96 -17.28 -7.53
CA ALA A 170 2.66 -18.11 -8.69
C ALA A 170 1.15 -18.09 -9.00
N ALA A 171 0.30 -18.21 -7.96
CA ALA A 171 -1.16 -18.03 -8.09
C ALA A 171 -1.50 -16.61 -8.59
N PHE A 172 -0.82 -15.57 -8.10
CA PHE A 172 -0.99 -14.21 -8.63
C PHE A 172 -0.67 -14.14 -10.14
N ASN A 173 0.41 -14.77 -10.59
CA ASN A 173 0.79 -14.77 -12.01
C ASN A 173 -0.22 -15.54 -12.87
N GLN A 174 -0.82 -16.63 -12.35
CA GLN A 174 -1.92 -17.33 -13.01
C GLN A 174 -3.13 -16.42 -13.19
N LEU A 175 -3.52 -15.68 -12.16
CA LEU A 175 -4.59 -14.68 -12.27
C LEU A 175 -4.27 -13.61 -13.33
N GLN A 176 -3.03 -13.13 -13.43
CA GLN A 176 -2.64 -12.19 -14.49
C GLN A 176 -2.79 -12.81 -15.89
N THR A 177 -2.46 -14.10 -16.02
CA THR A 177 -2.65 -14.86 -17.27
C THR A 177 -4.13 -14.98 -17.62
N TYR A 178 -4.99 -15.28 -16.65
CA TYR A 178 -6.43 -15.39 -16.86
C TYR A 178 -7.05 -14.06 -17.30
N LYS A 179 -6.63 -12.93 -16.73
CA LYS A 179 -7.12 -11.61 -17.15
C LYS A 179 -6.86 -11.33 -18.64
N GLN A 180 -5.82 -11.94 -19.22
CA GLN A 180 -5.48 -11.80 -20.64
C GLN A 180 -6.21 -12.83 -21.52
N ASP A 181 -6.28 -14.09 -21.07
CA ASP A 181 -6.77 -15.19 -21.89
C ASP A 181 -8.29 -15.38 -21.82
N ILE A 182 -8.90 -15.10 -20.66
CA ILE A 182 -10.33 -15.25 -20.37
C ILE A 182 -10.90 -13.98 -19.69
N PRO A 183 -10.77 -12.79 -20.31
CA PRO A 183 -11.15 -11.52 -19.70
C PRO A 183 -12.63 -11.46 -19.30
N ASP A 184 -13.51 -12.16 -20.01
CA ASP A 184 -14.96 -12.14 -19.75
C ASP A 184 -15.31 -12.62 -18.34
N LEU A 185 -14.53 -13.55 -17.76
CA LEU A 185 -14.69 -13.99 -16.36
C LEU A 185 -14.56 -12.82 -15.38
N PHE A 186 -13.74 -11.82 -15.73
CA PHE A 186 -13.44 -10.69 -14.86
C PHE A 186 -14.35 -9.48 -15.09
N THR A 187 -15.32 -9.57 -16.01
CA THR A 187 -16.29 -8.50 -16.23
C THR A 187 -17.13 -8.22 -14.98
N PRO A 188 -17.78 -9.20 -14.33
CA PRO A 188 -18.49 -8.96 -13.06
C PRO A 188 -17.60 -9.08 -11.81
N ASN A 189 -16.34 -9.52 -11.96
CA ASN A 189 -15.46 -9.84 -10.84
C ASN A 189 -15.27 -8.68 -9.85
N VAL A 190 -15.31 -9.01 -8.57
CA VAL A 190 -15.10 -8.11 -7.44
C VAL A 190 -13.78 -8.43 -6.74
N LEU A 191 -13.52 -9.72 -6.48
CA LEU A 191 -12.43 -10.19 -5.62
C LEU A 191 -11.53 -11.19 -6.33
N LEU A 192 -10.24 -11.10 -6.06
CA LEU A 192 -9.24 -12.06 -6.48
C LEU A 192 -8.48 -12.56 -5.25
N VAL A 193 -8.42 -13.88 -5.06
CA VAL A 193 -7.74 -14.50 -3.92
C VAL A 193 -6.59 -15.37 -4.40
N ILE A 194 -5.46 -15.27 -3.74
CA ILE A 194 -4.29 -16.14 -3.92
C ILE A 194 -3.97 -16.80 -2.59
N SER A 195 -3.71 -18.11 -2.61
CA SER A 195 -3.43 -18.83 -1.37
C SER A 195 -2.69 -20.14 -1.56
N ASP A 196 -1.97 -20.56 -0.53
CA ASP A 196 -1.47 -21.93 -0.33
C ASP A 196 -2.17 -22.61 0.87
N GLY A 197 -3.26 -22.02 1.36
CA GLY A 197 -3.99 -22.40 2.58
C GLY A 197 -3.45 -21.71 3.84
N ILE A 198 -2.12 -21.73 4.02
CA ILE A 198 -1.44 -21.13 5.17
C ILE A 198 -1.45 -19.61 5.07
N GLN A 199 -1.08 -19.09 3.91
CA GLN A 199 -1.12 -17.69 3.53
C GLN A 199 -2.26 -17.47 2.54
N ALA A 200 -3.00 -16.40 2.73
CA ALA A 200 -4.01 -15.97 1.79
C ALA A 200 -4.01 -14.45 1.67
N ARG A 201 -4.21 -13.96 0.46
CA ARG A 201 -4.31 -12.53 0.19
C ARG A 201 -5.45 -12.27 -0.78
N VAL A 202 -6.13 -11.14 -0.61
CA VAL A 202 -7.19 -10.66 -1.49
C VAL A 202 -6.82 -9.34 -2.14
N GLY A 203 -7.14 -9.20 -3.43
CA GLY A 203 -6.91 -7.99 -4.22
C GLY A 203 -8.04 -7.71 -5.19
N SER A 204 -8.06 -6.49 -5.73
CA SER A 204 -8.97 -6.09 -6.80
C SER A 204 -8.44 -6.49 -8.19
N LEU A 205 -9.26 -6.28 -9.21
CA LEU A 205 -8.89 -6.53 -10.61
C LEU A 205 -7.61 -5.81 -11.06
N THR A 206 -7.35 -4.60 -10.57
CA THR A 206 -6.15 -3.81 -10.91
C THR A 206 -5.09 -3.82 -9.81
N ALA A 207 -5.27 -4.59 -8.73
CA ALA A 207 -4.28 -4.68 -7.67
C ALA A 207 -2.98 -5.32 -8.18
N ASP A 208 -1.87 -4.65 -7.88
CA ASP A 208 -0.54 -5.24 -7.96
C ASP A 208 -0.25 -6.07 -6.71
N ARG A 209 0.94 -6.68 -6.63
CA ARG A 209 1.33 -7.54 -5.51
C ARG A 209 1.23 -6.83 -4.15
N GLU A 210 1.54 -5.54 -4.11
CA GLU A 210 1.55 -4.72 -2.89
C GLU A 210 0.13 -4.41 -2.40
N ARG A 211 -0.88 -4.58 -3.27
CA ARG A 211 -2.31 -4.39 -2.96
C ARG A 211 -3.09 -5.70 -2.80
N PHE A 212 -2.40 -6.83 -2.75
CA PHE A 212 -2.95 -8.10 -2.27
C PHE A 212 -2.71 -8.22 -0.75
N LEU A 213 -3.75 -7.94 0.06
CA LEU A 213 -3.64 -7.79 1.51
C LEU A 213 -4.26 -8.97 2.26
N ARG A 214 -3.88 -9.14 3.54
CA ARG A 214 -4.46 -10.15 4.44
C ARG A 214 -5.89 -9.78 4.83
N TRP A 215 -6.71 -10.80 5.05
CA TRP A 215 -7.98 -10.67 5.77
C TRP A 215 -7.87 -11.44 7.08
N ARG A 216 -7.82 -10.73 8.22
CA ARG A 216 -7.40 -11.30 9.51
C ARG A 216 -8.51 -11.56 10.51
N THR A 217 -9.77 -11.34 10.18
CA THR A 217 -10.87 -11.45 11.14
C THR A 217 -12.11 -12.07 10.52
N ILE A 218 -12.94 -12.70 11.37
CA ILE A 218 -14.24 -13.23 10.99
C ILE A 218 -15.37 -12.31 11.47
N SER A 219 -15.39 -11.96 12.75
CA SER A 219 -16.50 -11.26 13.40
C SER A 219 -16.22 -9.81 13.80
N GLY A 220 -14.98 -9.31 13.64
CA GLY A 220 -14.63 -7.92 13.97
C GLY A 220 -13.17 -7.69 14.39
N GLU A 221 -12.75 -6.43 14.43
CA GLU A 221 -11.34 -6.00 14.61
C GLU A 221 -10.66 -6.47 15.90
N ASN A 222 -11.44 -6.78 16.94
CA ASN A 222 -10.88 -7.19 18.24
C ASN A 222 -10.45 -8.66 18.29
N ASP A 223 -10.75 -9.44 17.25
CA ASP A 223 -10.47 -10.87 17.18
C ASP A 223 -9.63 -11.17 15.92
N LEU A 224 -8.34 -10.81 16.00
CA LEU A 224 -7.37 -11.00 14.93
C LEU A 224 -6.85 -12.44 14.94
N ASP A 225 -6.81 -13.04 13.75
CA ASP A 225 -6.45 -14.44 13.50
C ASP A 225 -7.20 -15.42 14.43
N PRO A 226 -8.55 -15.40 14.45
CA PRO A 226 -9.37 -16.09 15.45
C PRO A 226 -9.21 -17.62 15.43
N LEU A 227 -8.73 -18.17 14.32
CA LEU A 227 -8.48 -19.60 14.13
C LEU A 227 -7.02 -19.99 14.40
N GLY A 228 -6.20 -19.04 14.83
CA GLY A 228 -4.76 -19.19 15.05
C GLY A 228 -3.93 -18.86 13.80
N ALA A 229 -2.61 -18.84 14.00
CA ALA A 229 -1.65 -18.60 12.92
C ALA A 229 -1.77 -19.68 11.82
N HIS A 230 -1.39 -19.32 10.60
CA HIS A 230 -1.33 -20.24 9.44
C HIS A 230 -2.70 -20.76 8.95
N ARG A 231 -3.77 -20.01 9.23
CA ARG A 231 -5.13 -20.28 8.73
C ARG A 231 -5.72 -19.10 7.98
N ASP A 232 -4.88 -18.42 7.19
CA ASP A 232 -5.27 -17.20 6.49
C ASP A 232 -6.43 -17.48 5.52
N LEU A 233 -6.42 -18.60 4.78
CA LEU A 233 -7.48 -18.89 3.80
C LEU A 233 -8.82 -19.15 4.48
N GLU A 234 -8.85 -19.96 5.54
CA GLU A 234 -10.07 -20.24 6.30
C GLU A 234 -10.66 -18.95 6.90
N THR A 235 -9.79 -18.12 7.48
CA THR A 235 -10.16 -16.82 8.06
C THR A 235 -10.72 -15.89 6.99
N LEU A 236 -10.10 -15.83 5.81
CA LEU A 236 -10.55 -15.03 4.68
C LEU A 236 -11.91 -15.52 4.16
N VAL A 237 -12.08 -16.82 3.94
CA VAL A 237 -13.35 -17.39 3.45
C VAL A 237 -14.47 -17.09 4.43
N ARG A 238 -14.31 -17.45 5.71
CA ARG A 238 -15.33 -17.23 6.75
C ARG A 238 -15.57 -15.76 7.06
N GLY A 239 -14.55 -14.92 6.92
CA GLY A 239 -14.60 -13.50 7.24
C GLY A 239 -15.16 -12.63 6.12
N MET A 240 -14.81 -12.90 4.87
CA MET A 240 -15.19 -12.07 3.73
C MET A 240 -16.41 -12.60 2.97
N PHE A 241 -16.55 -13.92 2.86
CA PHE A 241 -17.62 -14.56 2.08
C PHE A 241 -18.84 -14.96 2.91
N ASP A 242 -18.95 -14.45 4.15
CA ASP A 242 -20.26 -14.40 4.78
C ASP A 242 -21.23 -13.61 3.90
N LYS A 243 -22.43 -14.15 3.67
CA LYS A 243 -23.36 -13.63 2.66
C LYS A 243 -23.72 -12.16 2.92
N GLY A 244 -23.95 -11.77 4.17
CA GLY A 244 -24.27 -10.40 4.52
C GLY A 244 -23.07 -9.47 4.31
N ARG A 245 -21.89 -9.89 4.76
CA ARG A 245 -20.65 -9.10 4.59
C ARG A 245 -20.24 -8.95 3.14
N LEU A 246 -20.38 -9.99 2.31
CA LEU A 246 -20.06 -9.89 0.89
C LEU A 246 -20.99 -8.92 0.16
N LEU A 247 -22.30 -8.95 0.46
CA LEU A 247 -23.26 -7.98 -0.07
C LEU A 247 -22.88 -6.54 0.30
N ASP A 248 -22.59 -6.30 1.58
CA ASP A 248 -22.10 -5.01 2.05
C ASP A 248 -20.81 -4.59 1.34
N PHE A 249 -19.87 -5.52 1.20
CA PHE A 249 -18.57 -5.29 0.55
C PHE A 249 -18.73 -4.86 -0.92
N ILE A 250 -19.56 -5.58 -1.66
CA ILE A 250 -19.87 -5.27 -3.07
C ILE A 250 -20.53 -3.89 -3.17
N ARG A 251 -21.47 -3.56 -2.27
CA ARG A 251 -22.24 -2.32 -2.33
C ARG A 251 -21.41 -1.08 -2.01
N SER A 252 -20.51 -1.17 -1.03
CA SER A 252 -19.95 0.04 -0.40
C SER A 252 -18.43 0.08 -0.26
N PHE A 253 -17.71 -1.00 -0.63
CA PHE A 253 -16.27 -1.11 -0.39
C PHE A 253 -15.45 -1.33 -1.67
N CYS A 254 -16.01 -0.98 -2.82
CA CYS A 254 -15.36 -0.99 -4.12
C CYS A 254 -15.35 0.44 -4.71
N LEU A 255 -14.19 0.92 -5.12
CA LEU A 255 -14.02 2.25 -5.73
C LEU A 255 -13.32 2.15 -7.07
N PHE A 256 -13.65 3.07 -7.97
CA PHE A 256 -12.99 3.25 -9.25
C PHE A 256 -12.44 4.67 -9.33
N GLU A 257 -11.14 4.79 -9.54
CA GLU A 257 -10.46 6.06 -9.81
C GLU A 257 -10.07 6.12 -11.28
N GLU A 258 -10.02 7.33 -11.84
CA GLU A 258 -9.65 7.56 -13.22
C GLU A 258 -8.59 8.67 -13.29
N ASP A 259 -7.33 8.26 -13.50
CA ASP A 259 -6.18 9.16 -13.70
C ASP A 259 -5.33 8.61 -14.86
N GLY A 260 -5.73 8.94 -16.09
CA GLY A 260 -5.18 8.38 -17.33
C GLY A 260 -5.55 6.92 -17.60
N GLN A 261 -5.80 6.12 -16.56
CA GLN A 261 -6.30 4.75 -16.58
C GLN A 261 -7.30 4.50 -15.45
N ILE A 262 -8.20 3.53 -15.62
CA ILE A 262 -9.14 3.12 -14.58
C ILE A 262 -8.41 2.24 -13.56
N ILE A 263 -8.47 2.61 -12.28
CA ILE A 263 -7.91 1.84 -11.16
C ILE A 263 -9.06 1.42 -10.26
N LYS A 264 -9.24 0.11 -10.08
CA LYS A 264 -10.19 -0.46 -9.13
C LYS A 264 -9.51 -0.65 -7.77
N LYS A 265 -10.10 -0.12 -6.71
CA LYS A 265 -9.65 -0.32 -5.33
C LYS A 265 -10.75 -1.02 -4.53
N ILE A 266 -10.33 -1.84 -3.58
CA ILE A 266 -11.22 -2.46 -2.60
C ILE A 266 -10.71 -2.13 -1.20
N ALA A 267 -11.62 -2.07 -0.23
CA ALA A 267 -11.24 -1.82 1.15
C ALA A 267 -10.53 -3.02 1.78
N ALA A 268 -9.56 -2.76 2.64
CA ALA A 268 -8.95 -3.77 3.50
C ALA A 268 -9.85 -4.08 4.71
N TYR A 269 -9.54 -5.15 5.44
CA TYR A 269 -10.40 -5.62 6.54
C TYR A 269 -10.57 -4.56 7.65
N HIS A 270 -9.51 -3.83 8.02
CA HIS A 270 -9.57 -2.77 9.03
C HIS A 270 -10.45 -1.61 8.57
N GLN A 271 -10.47 -1.30 7.28
CA GLN A 271 -11.37 -0.26 6.75
C GLN A 271 -12.82 -0.76 6.73
N PHE A 272 -13.04 -2.03 6.38
CA PHE A 272 -14.37 -2.62 6.35
C PHE A 272 -15.03 -2.56 7.73
N HIS A 273 -14.35 -3.07 8.75
CA HIS A 273 -14.92 -3.16 10.09
C HIS A 273 -15.02 -1.79 10.78
N ALA A 274 -14.05 -0.90 10.59
CA ALA A 274 -14.11 0.46 11.12
C ALA A 274 -15.30 1.24 10.57
N VAL A 275 -15.57 1.12 9.26
CA VAL A 275 -16.73 1.76 8.63
C VAL A 275 -18.03 1.18 9.19
N GLN A 276 -18.15 -0.14 9.36
CA GLN A 276 -19.34 -0.76 9.94
C GLN A 276 -19.60 -0.25 11.37
N ALA A 277 -18.56 -0.20 12.20
CA ALA A 277 -18.66 0.32 13.56
C ALA A 277 -19.00 1.83 13.59
N ALA A 278 -18.42 2.61 12.69
CA ALA A 278 -18.67 4.05 12.58
C ALA A 278 -20.09 4.36 12.12
N VAL A 279 -20.65 3.60 11.17
CA VAL A 279 -22.04 3.75 10.72
C VAL A 279 -23.00 3.55 11.90
N GLU A 280 -22.88 2.43 12.63
CA GLU A 280 -23.75 2.16 13.78
C GLU A 280 -23.62 3.24 14.86
N ARG A 281 -22.39 3.71 15.12
CA ARG A 281 -22.17 4.78 16.10
C ARG A 281 -22.78 6.11 15.67
N VAL A 282 -22.66 6.47 14.38
CA VAL A 282 -23.22 7.71 13.82
C VAL A 282 -24.74 7.64 13.84
N VAL A 283 -25.35 6.52 13.46
CA VAL A 283 -26.81 6.32 13.51
C VAL A 283 -27.34 6.51 14.93
N GLU A 284 -26.66 5.93 15.94
CA GLU A 284 -27.06 6.13 17.33
C GLU A 284 -26.90 7.60 17.78
N ALA A 285 -25.77 8.23 17.45
CA ALA A 285 -25.51 9.63 17.81
C ALA A 285 -26.47 10.61 17.14
N SER A 286 -26.89 10.34 15.90
CA SER A 286 -27.66 11.29 15.09
C SER A 286 -29.12 11.38 15.51
N LYS A 287 -29.66 10.37 16.20
CA LYS A 287 -31.04 10.39 16.72
C LYS A 287 -31.35 11.70 17.43
N PRO A 288 -32.60 12.20 17.40
CA PRO A 288 -32.98 13.46 18.05
C PRO A 288 -32.52 13.56 19.52
N ASP A 289 -32.56 12.46 20.27
CA ASP A 289 -32.12 12.31 21.66
C ASP A 289 -30.68 11.76 21.83
N GLY A 290 -29.98 11.53 20.71
CA GLY A 290 -28.59 11.06 20.68
C GLY A 290 -27.58 12.13 21.12
N ASP A 291 -26.41 11.67 21.53
CA ASP A 291 -25.36 12.50 22.14
C ASP A 291 -24.51 13.32 21.14
N LYS A 292 -24.77 13.18 19.83
CA LYS A 292 -24.09 13.89 18.73
C LYS A 292 -22.59 13.57 18.60
N LYS A 293 -22.13 12.47 19.20
CA LYS A 293 -20.72 12.05 19.23
C LYS A 293 -20.52 10.84 18.31
N GLY A 294 -20.14 11.06 17.07
CA GLY A 294 -19.95 9.99 16.07
C GLY A 294 -18.77 9.06 16.35
N GLY A 295 -17.86 9.45 17.23
CA GLY A 295 -16.70 8.68 17.67
C GLY A 295 -15.37 9.15 17.08
N VAL A 296 -14.32 8.40 17.39
CA VAL A 296 -12.97 8.62 16.84
C VAL A 296 -12.49 7.35 16.13
N VAL A 297 -12.13 7.47 14.84
CA VAL A 297 -11.41 6.46 14.08
C VAL A 297 -9.94 6.85 14.03
N TRP A 298 -9.09 6.06 14.68
CA TRP A 298 -7.65 6.27 14.66
C TRP A 298 -6.96 5.19 13.86
N HIS A 299 -6.65 5.52 12.61
CA HIS A 299 -5.97 4.64 11.68
C HIS A 299 -4.67 5.31 11.25
N THR A 300 -3.56 4.59 11.39
CA THR A 300 -2.22 5.17 11.15
C THR A 300 -2.09 5.79 9.76
N GLN A 301 -1.18 6.75 9.65
CA GLN A 301 -0.86 7.39 8.39
C GLN A 301 -0.41 6.36 7.34
N GLY A 302 -1.13 6.33 6.22
CA GLY A 302 -0.90 5.37 5.13
C GLY A 302 -1.78 4.14 5.15
N ALA A 303 -2.63 3.96 6.17
CA ALA A 303 -3.61 2.88 6.23
C ALA A 303 -4.78 3.01 5.23
N GLY A 304 -4.84 4.10 4.45
CA GLY A 304 -5.86 4.30 3.42
C GLY A 304 -7.12 5.05 3.86
N LYS A 305 -7.05 5.90 4.90
CA LYS A 305 -8.18 6.67 5.46
C LYS A 305 -9.08 7.38 4.44
N SER A 306 -8.53 7.89 3.33
CA SER A 306 -9.34 8.56 2.30
C SER A 306 -10.33 7.63 1.60
N ILE A 307 -9.93 6.38 1.34
CA ILE A 307 -10.82 5.33 0.81
C ILE A 307 -11.87 4.96 1.85
N GLU A 308 -11.43 4.78 3.10
CA GLU A 308 -12.30 4.47 4.23
C GLU A 308 -13.40 5.53 4.44
N MET A 309 -13.04 6.82 4.39
CA MET A 309 -13.99 7.93 4.46
C MET A 309 -14.98 7.93 3.29
N ALA A 310 -14.54 7.57 2.08
CA ALA A 310 -15.44 7.46 0.92
C ALA A 310 -16.41 6.27 1.07
N CYS A 311 -15.94 5.11 1.55
CA CYS A 311 -16.78 3.96 1.89
C CYS A 311 -17.82 4.32 2.96
N LEU A 312 -17.38 5.01 4.02
CA LEU A 312 -18.25 5.50 5.08
C LEU A 312 -19.32 6.44 4.53
N ALA A 313 -18.92 7.43 3.72
CA ALA A 313 -19.87 8.35 3.10
C ALA A 313 -20.91 7.61 2.24
N GLY A 314 -20.47 6.66 1.42
CA GLY A 314 -21.38 5.81 0.63
C GLY A 314 -22.39 5.04 1.50
N LYS A 315 -21.96 4.46 2.62
CA LYS A 315 -22.89 3.81 3.56
C LYS A 315 -23.83 4.81 4.23
N LEU A 316 -23.34 5.92 4.76
CA LEU A 316 -24.17 6.91 5.44
C LEU A 316 -25.24 7.52 4.52
N LEU A 317 -24.89 7.82 3.27
CA LEU A 317 -25.83 8.39 2.28
C LEU A 317 -26.93 7.41 1.89
N THR A 318 -26.65 6.11 1.92
CA THR A 318 -27.60 5.06 1.52
C THR A 318 -28.31 4.39 2.70
N ASP A 319 -27.97 4.74 3.94
CA ASP A 319 -28.61 4.20 5.13
C ASP A 319 -29.97 4.88 5.37
N PRO A 320 -31.09 4.14 5.29
CA PRO A 320 -32.42 4.72 5.45
C PRO A 320 -32.66 5.30 6.85
N ARG A 321 -31.89 4.86 7.87
CA ARG A 321 -31.99 5.36 9.25
C ARG A 321 -31.51 6.81 9.40
N LEU A 322 -30.79 7.34 8.41
CA LEU A 322 -30.24 8.70 8.41
C LEU A 322 -31.03 9.69 7.52
N GLU A 323 -32.11 9.23 6.88
CA GLU A 323 -33.04 10.09 6.13
C GLU A 323 -32.35 11.01 5.10
N ASN A 324 -31.45 10.46 4.28
CA ASN A 324 -30.64 11.19 3.28
C ASN A 324 -29.82 12.35 3.91
N PRO A 325 -28.79 12.02 4.71
CA PRO A 325 -28.06 12.99 5.52
C PRO A 325 -27.23 13.96 4.68
N THR A 326 -26.93 15.14 5.23
CA THR A 326 -25.88 16.02 4.68
C THR A 326 -24.54 15.65 5.33
N LEU A 327 -23.52 15.36 4.51
CA LEU A 327 -22.15 15.10 4.97
C LEU A 327 -21.30 16.37 4.84
N VAL A 328 -20.62 16.76 5.92
CA VAL A 328 -19.71 17.92 5.95
C VAL A 328 -18.30 17.44 6.27
N MET A 329 -17.46 17.39 5.25
CA MET A 329 -16.05 17.01 5.35
C MET A 329 -15.24 18.24 5.76
N VAL A 330 -14.63 18.21 6.95
CA VAL A 330 -13.89 19.34 7.51
C VAL A 330 -12.40 19.00 7.61
N THR A 331 -11.58 19.79 6.94
CA THR A 331 -10.11 19.67 6.98
C THR A 331 -9.46 20.91 7.59
N ASP A 332 -8.20 20.81 8.03
CA ASP A 332 -7.44 21.96 8.58
C ASP A 332 -6.80 22.82 7.48
N ARG A 333 -6.57 22.27 6.28
CA ARG A 333 -5.78 22.89 5.21
C ARG A 333 -6.41 22.70 3.84
N GLN A 334 -6.27 23.72 3.00
CA GLN A 334 -6.75 23.70 1.61
C GLN A 334 -6.13 22.58 0.76
N ASP A 335 -4.86 22.23 0.98
CA ASP A 335 -4.20 21.16 0.21
C ASP A 335 -4.76 19.77 0.57
N LEU A 336 -5.05 19.53 1.85
CA LEU A 336 -5.73 18.30 2.32
C LEU A 336 -7.17 18.24 1.82
N ASP A 337 -7.88 19.37 1.86
CA ASP A 337 -9.23 19.53 1.33
C ASP A 337 -9.29 19.14 -0.14
N GLY A 338 -8.37 19.65 -0.97
CA GLY A 338 -8.32 19.36 -2.41
C GLY A 338 -8.00 17.89 -2.73
N GLN A 339 -7.14 17.24 -1.94
CA GLN A 339 -6.82 15.82 -2.14
C GLN A 339 -7.99 14.91 -1.77
N LEU A 340 -8.60 15.14 -0.60
CA LEU A 340 -9.74 14.35 -0.15
C LEU A 340 -10.95 14.58 -1.07
N PHE A 341 -11.17 15.83 -1.49
CA PHE A 341 -12.17 16.16 -2.52
C PHE A 341 -11.93 15.39 -3.82
N GLY A 342 -10.67 15.30 -4.29
CA GLY A 342 -10.31 14.53 -5.48
C GLY A 342 -10.69 13.05 -5.40
N VAL A 343 -10.47 12.41 -4.25
CA VAL A 343 -10.88 11.02 -4.01
C VAL A 343 -12.40 10.87 -4.10
N PHE A 344 -13.15 11.77 -3.44
CA PHE A 344 -14.61 11.74 -3.46
C PHE A 344 -15.19 12.06 -4.83
N ALA A 345 -14.60 13.01 -5.57
CA ALA A 345 -15.00 13.34 -6.92
C ALA A 345 -14.78 12.16 -7.88
N GLY A 346 -13.72 11.37 -7.67
CA GLY A 346 -13.49 10.11 -8.38
C GLY A 346 -14.46 9.00 -7.98
N ALA A 347 -14.94 8.99 -6.74
CA ALA A 347 -15.83 7.98 -6.18
C ALA A 347 -17.33 8.19 -6.49
N GLY A 348 -17.68 8.95 -7.54
CA GLY A 348 -19.08 9.27 -7.86
C GLY A 348 -20.00 8.05 -8.04
N ASP A 349 -19.45 6.92 -8.48
CA ASP A 349 -20.20 5.65 -8.63
C ASP A 349 -20.66 5.06 -7.29
N LEU A 350 -19.89 5.29 -6.23
CA LEU A 350 -20.19 4.87 -4.87
C LEU A 350 -21.11 5.87 -4.16
N LEU A 351 -20.87 7.17 -4.36
CA LEU A 351 -21.53 8.25 -3.62
C LEU A 351 -22.90 8.62 -4.21
N GLY A 352 -23.14 8.38 -5.50
CA GLY A 352 -24.40 8.69 -6.17
C GLY A 352 -24.65 10.18 -6.46
N GLU A 353 -23.96 11.08 -5.75
CA GLU A 353 -23.98 12.53 -5.97
C GLU A 353 -22.57 13.13 -5.98
N PRO A 354 -22.34 14.21 -6.74
CA PRO A 354 -21.03 14.86 -6.78
C PRO A 354 -20.77 15.68 -5.51
N PRO A 355 -19.57 15.61 -4.91
CA PRO A 355 -19.19 16.49 -3.80
C PRO A 355 -19.07 17.95 -4.25
N LYS A 356 -19.28 18.88 -3.32
CA LYS A 356 -19.09 20.33 -3.53
C LYS A 356 -18.03 20.86 -2.57
N GLN A 357 -17.10 21.67 -3.07
CA GLN A 357 -16.09 22.34 -2.26
C GLN A 357 -16.54 23.78 -2.02
N ALA A 358 -16.57 24.23 -0.76
CA ALA A 358 -16.88 25.61 -0.43
C ALA A 358 -15.61 26.46 -0.54
N ASP A 359 -15.48 27.35 -1.53
CA ASP A 359 -14.24 28.13 -1.74
C ASP A 359 -14.16 29.37 -0.84
N SER A 360 -15.30 29.84 -0.31
CA SER A 360 -15.38 31.03 0.55
C SER A 360 -16.30 30.83 1.76
N ARG A 361 -16.22 31.75 2.74
CA ARG A 361 -17.16 31.79 3.89
C ARG A 361 -18.60 31.98 3.43
N GLN A 362 -18.82 32.84 2.44
CA GLN A 362 -20.15 33.10 1.89
C GLN A 362 -20.72 31.84 1.25
N GLU A 363 -19.94 31.18 0.39
CA GLU A 363 -20.38 29.95 -0.27
C GLU A 363 -20.64 28.81 0.73
N LEU A 364 -19.84 28.69 1.80
CA LEU A 364 -20.12 27.73 2.88
C LEU A 364 -21.51 27.98 3.50
N ARG A 365 -21.85 29.25 3.78
CA ARG A 365 -23.16 29.63 4.31
C ARG A 365 -24.28 29.33 3.33
N GLU A 366 -24.08 29.57 2.03
CA GLU A 366 -25.06 29.27 0.98
C GLU A 366 -25.28 27.74 0.82
N LEU A 367 -24.22 26.95 0.86
CA LEU A 367 -24.28 25.51 0.71
C LEU A 367 -24.98 24.80 1.87
N LEU A 368 -24.92 25.36 3.08
CA LEU A 368 -25.51 24.79 4.30
C LEU A 368 -26.83 25.44 4.72
N GLY A 369 -26.98 26.75 4.50
CA GLY A 369 -27.94 27.62 5.19
C GLY A 369 -29.42 27.45 4.88
N ASN A 370 -29.81 26.59 3.94
CA ASN A 370 -31.21 26.29 3.57
C ASN A 370 -31.35 24.95 2.84
N ARG A 371 -30.54 23.96 3.21
CA ARG A 371 -30.49 22.67 2.52
C ARG A 371 -31.52 21.68 3.08
N PRO A 372 -32.53 21.23 2.30
CA PRO A 372 -33.59 20.37 2.80
C PRO A 372 -33.13 18.93 3.08
N SER A 373 -32.25 18.37 2.25
CA SER A 373 -31.70 17.00 2.41
C SER A 373 -30.45 16.80 1.55
N GLY A 374 -29.67 15.76 1.85
CA GLY A 374 -28.53 15.27 1.05
C GLY A 374 -27.36 16.24 0.86
N GLY A 375 -26.28 15.77 0.26
CA GLY A 375 -25.14 16.56 -0.16
C GLY A 375 -23.85 16.23 0.60
N ILE A 376 -22.75 16.29 -0.13
CA ILE A 376 -21.39 16.14 0.39
C ILE A 376 -20.67 17.47 0.23
N ILE A 377 -20.32 18.11 1.34
CA ILE A 377 -19.74 19.45 1.36
C ILE A 377 -18.33 19.39 1.96
N PHE A 378 -17.35 19.84 1.20
CA PHE A 378 -15.96 19.99 1.63
C PHE A 378 -15.69 21.42 2.05
N THR A 379 -15.04 21.59 3.20
CA THR A 379 -14.71 22.89 3.75
C THR A 379 -13.50 22.82 4.66
N THR A 380 -12.87 23.97 4.89
CA THR A 380 -11.81 24.09 5.88
C THR A 380 -12.34 24.74 7.14
N ILE A 381 -11.78 24.37 8.29
CA ILE A 381 -12.23 24.89 9.59
C ILE A 381 -12.18 26.43 9.68
N GLN A 382 -11.26 27.08 8.96
CA GLN A 382 -11.12 28.55 8.94
C GLN A 382 -12.31 29.28 8.32
N LYS A 383 -13.12 28.59 7.51
CA LYS A 383 -14.32 29.17 6.89
C LYS A 383 -15.47 29.35 7.89
N PHE A 384 -15.37 28.74 9.08
CA PHE A 384 -16.28 28.95 10.22
C PHE A 384 -15.85 30.11 11.13
N ALA A 385 -14.83 30.88 10.78
CA ALA A 385 -14.52 32.10 11.54
C ALA A 385 -15.68 33.10 11.44
N THR A 386 -16.00 33.76 12.56
CA THR A 386 -17.00 34.84 12.59
C THR A 386 -16.54 36.04 11.78
N ASP A 387 -17.50 36.77 11.25
CA ASP A 387 -17.23 38.07 10.63
C ASP A 387 -17.10 39.16 11.72
N PRO A 388 -16.42 40.29 11.45
CA PRO A 388 -16.12 41.30 12.47
C PRO A 388 -17.34 41.88 13.19
N GLU A 389 -18.52 41.80 12.57
CA GLU A 389 -19.79 42.28 13.13
C GLU A 389 -20.59 41.19 13.85
N GLU A 390 -20.07 39.95 13.93
CA GLU A 390 -20.74 38.82 14.56
C GLU A 390 -20.08 38.44 15.89
N ASP A 391 -20.85 38.54 16.98
CA ASP A 391 -20.44 38.04 18.30
C ASP A 391 -20.36 36.50 18.36
N LYS A 392 -21.18 35.84 17.54
CA LYS A 392 -21.32 34.38 17.46
C LYS A 392 -21.62 33.97 16.03
N PHE A 393 -21.05 32.85 15.59
CA PHE A 393 -21.38 32.29 14.27
C PHE A 393 -22.85 31.84 14.24
N PRO A 394 -23.64 32.26 13.25
CA PRO A 394 -25.07 31.93 13.20
C PRO A 394 -25.29 30.45 12.89
N ALA A 395 -26.36 29.88 13.46
CA ALA A 395 -26.79 28.53 13.10
C ALA A 395 -27.20 28.52 11.62
N LEU A 396 -26.54 27.66 10.82
CA LEU A 396 -26.83 27.48 9.40
C LEU A 396 -27.93 26.45 9.19
N THR A 397 -28.00 25.44 10.05
CA THR A 397 -29.08 24.45 10.06
C THR A 397 -29.21 23.80 11.43
N ASP A 398 -30.43 23.45 11.81
CA ASP A 398 -30.78 22.74 13.05
C ASP A 398 -31.11 21.25 12.80
N ARG A 399 -30.89 20.75 11.59
CA ARG A 399 -31.13 19.36 11.21
C ARG A 399 -30.23 18.40 12.01
N HIS A 400 -30.83 17.33 12.51
CA HIS A 400 -30.12 16.26 13.22
C HIS A 400 -29.38 15.29 12.28
N ASN A 401 -29.86 15.16 11.04
CA ASN A 401 -29.26 14.33 9.99
C ASN A 401 -28.15 15.07 9.21
N VAL A 402 -27.27 15.74 9.94
CA VAL A 402 -26.02 16.32 9.44
C VAL A 402 -24.87 15.61 10.12
N VAL A 403 -23.93 15.06 9.34
CA VAL A 403 -22.76 14.37 9.86
C VAL A 403 -21.52 15.14 9.47
N VAL A 404 -20.80 15.64 10.47
CA VAL A 404 -19.51 16.31 10.31
C VAL A 404 -18.40 15.28 10.47
N ILE A 405 -17.59 15.12 9.43
CA ILE A 405 -16.43 14.21 9.42
C ILE A 405 -15.18 15.06 9.36
N CYS A 406 -14.43 15.10 10.47
CA CYS A 406 -13.18 15.84 10.58
C CYS A 406 -11.98 14.94 10.24
N ASP A 407 -11.15 15.30 9.26
CA ASP A 407 -9.87 14.62 9.00
C ASP A 407 -8.71 15.33 9.73
N GLU A 408 -7.74 14.56 10.18
CA GLU A 408 -6.61 15.01 11.02
C GLU A 408 -7.07 15.83 12.25
N ALA A 409 -8.12 15.36 12.93
CA ALA A 409 -8.71 16.06 14.06
C ALA A 409 -7.75 16.19 15.26
N HIS A 410 -6.95 17.25 15.30
CA HIS A 410 -6.03 17.57 16.41
C HIS A 410 -6.40 18.85 17.17
N ARG A 411 -6.38 18.77 18.50
CA ARG A 411 -6.83 19.83 19.42
C ARG A 411 -6.20 21.21 19.16
N THR A 412 -4.90 21.27 18.86
CA THR A 412 -4.17 22.54 18.65
C THR A 412 -4.65 23.29 17.40
N GLN A 413 -5.18 22.59 16.40
CA GLN A 413 -5.58 23.17 15.12
C GLN A 413 -7.04 23.64 15.10
N TYR A 414 -7.92 22.95 15.83
CA TYR A 414 -9.36 23.28 15.86
C TYR A 414 -9.74 24.28 16.97
N GLY A 415 -8.87 24.51 17.95
CA GLY A 415 -9.03 25.60 18.92
C GLY A 415 -10.17 25.39 19.92
N PHE A 416 -10.31 24.18 20.47
CA PHE A 416 -11.38 23.84 21.42
C PHE A 416 -11.27 24.53 22.80
N LYS A 417 -10.14 25.20 23.13
CA LYS A 417 -9.99 26.03 24.34
C LYS A 417 -10.39 27.49 24.05
N GLY A 418 -11.12 28.12 24.98
CA GLY A 418 -11.32 29.57 24.98
C GLY A 418 -10.02 30.30 25.36
N ARG A 419 -9.63 31.33 24.61
CA ARG A 419 -8.53 32.24 24.96
C ARG A 419 -9.11 33.50 25.59
N PHE A 420 -8.56 33.89 26.73
CA PHE A 420 -8.91 35.14 27.38
C PHE A 420 -8.24 36.29 26.63
N ASP A 421 -9.05 37.16 26.02
CA ASP A 421 -8.56 38.37 25.37
C ASP A 421 -8.25 39.40 26.46
N THR A 422 -6.97 39.57 26.78
CA THR A 422 -6.51 40.49 27.82
C THR A 422 -6.73 41.96 27.48
N LYS A 423 -7.11 42.30 26.24
CA LYS A 423 -7.43 43.67 25.83
C LYS A 423 -8.91 44.00 25.96
N THR A 424 -9.80 43.03 25.71
CA THR A 424 -11.25 43.23 25.78
C THR A 424 -11.88 42.67 27.06
N GLY A 425 -11.17 41.80 27.80
CA GLY A 425 -11.69 41.10 28.98
C GLY A 425 -12.62 39.93 28.66
N GLU A 426 -12.73 39.54 27.39
CA GLU A 426 -13.67 38.52 26.91
C GLU A 426 -12.99 37.18 26.62
N ILE A 427 -13.73 36.08 26.77
CA ILE A 427 -13.26 34.75 26.38
C ILE A 427 -13.60 34.53 24.90
N LYS A 428 -12.59 34.60 24.03
CA LYS A 428 -12.70 34.21 22.62
C LYS A 428 -12.61 32.69 22.49
N TYR A 429 -13.69 32.07 22.06
CA TYR A 429 -13.72 30.66 21.73
C TYR A 429 -13.17 30.42 20.31
N GLY A 430 -12.44 29.33 20.10
CA GLY A 430 -11.85 29.03 18.77
C GLY A 430 -12.86 28.53 17.74
N LEU A 431 -12.37 28.29 16.52
CA LEU A 431 -13.17 27.93 15.33
C LEU A 431 -14.05 26.69 15.53
N ALA A 432 -13.63 25.75 16.38
CA ALA A 432 -14.45 24.60 16.76
C ALA A 432 -15.80 24.97 17.37
N LYS A 433 -15.85 26.01 18.21
CA LYS A 433 -17.12 26.46 18.77
C LYS A 433 -17.99 27.05 17.67
N ALA A 434 -17.42 27.85 16.78
CA ALA A 434 -18.16 28.42 15.65
C ALA A 434 -18.72 27.33 14.72
N LEU A 435 -17.98 26.25 14.47
CA LEU A 435 -18.48 25.08 13.75
C LEU A 435 -19.67 24.41 14.47
N ARG A 436 -19.59 24.25 15.79
CA ARG A 436 -20.69 23.72 16.61
C ARG A 436 -21.90 24.63 16.62
N ASP A 437 -21.67 25.94 16.69
CA ASP A 437 -22.71 26.95 16.65
C ASP A 437 -23.40 27.01 15.28
N ALA A 438 -22.65 26.80 14.20
CA ALA A 438 -23.18 26.69 12.85
C ALA A 438 -24.06 25.44 12.64
N LEU A 439 -23.71 24.33 13.29
CA LEU A 439 -24.33 23.01 13.11
C LEU A 439 -24.68 22.36 14.48
N PRO A 440 -25.62 22.95 15.24
CA PRO A 440 -25.87 22.60 16.65
C PRO A 440 -26.37 21.16 16.87
N GLN A 441 -27.07 20.58 15.90
CA GLN A 441 -27.63 19.22 16.00
C GLN A 441 -26.86 18.17 15.18
N ALA A 442 -25.73 18.56 14.58
CA ALA A 442 -24.93 17.65 13.77
C ALA A 442 -24.15 16.64 14.62
N THR A 443 -23.95 15.45 14.07
CA THR A 443 -23.11 14.40 14.66
C THR A 443 -21.66 14.58 14.23
N PHE A 444 -20.71 14.53 15.16
CA PHE A 444 -19.30 14.77 14.89
C PHE A 444 -18.48 13.49 14.99
N LEU A 445 -17.87 13.09 13.88
CA LEU A 445 -16.94 11.96 13.76
C LEU A 445 -15.54 12.49 13.42
N ALA A 446 -14.52 11.91 14.04
CA ALA A 446 -13.12 12.27 13.78
C ALA A 446 -12.35 11.10 13.15
N PHE A 447 -11.57 11.41 12.11
CA PHE A 447 -10.49 10.58 11.61
C PHE A 447 -9.15 11.21 12.02
N THR A 448 -8.25 10.40 12.54
CA THR A 448 -6.90 10.83 12.90
C THR A 448 -5.87 9.80 12.50
N GLY A 449 -4.71 10.27 12.02
CA GLY A 449 -3.55 9.42 11.79
C GLY A 449 -2.72 9.16 13.05
N THR A 450 -2.94 9.92 14.11
CA THR A 450 -2.13 9.89 15.32
C THR A 450 -3.01 9.76 16.58
N PRO A 451 -2.54 9.06 17.61
CA PRO A 451 -3.30 8.86 18.84
C PRO A 451 -3.60 10.19 19.52
N ILE A 452 -4.73 10.21 20.19
CA ILE A 452 -5.18 11.32 21.01
C ILE A 452 -4.77 10.90 22.43
N SER A 453 -4.04 11.76 23.15
CA SER A 453 -3.48 11.40 24.47
C SER A 453 -4.56 10.81 25.39
N GLN A 454 -4.21 9.79 26.20
CA GLN A 454 -5.16 9.17 27.14
C GLN A 454 -5.69 10.15 28.20
N ASP A 455 -4.97 11.24 28.44
CA ASP A 455 -5.40 12.35 29.31
C ASP A 455 -6.35 13.34 28.61
N ASP A 456 -6.64 13.14 27.31
CA ASP A 456 -7.41 14.07 26.48
C ASP A 456 -8.93 13.84 26.62
N ARG A 457 -9.45 14.08 27.83
CA ARG A 457 -10.88 14.10 28.15
C ARG A 457 -11.69 15.03 27.24
N ASP A 458 -11.04 16.05 26.68
CA ASP A 458 -11.67 17.08 25.86
C ASP A 458 -12.00 16.60 24.44
N THR A 459 -11.15 15.78 23.83
CA THR A 459 -11.43 15.22 22.49
C THR A 459 -12.53 14.17 22.54
N GLN A 460 -12.56 13.34 23.58
CA GLN A 460 -13.68 12.41 23.81
C GLN A 460 -14.97 13.15 24.23
N ALA A 461 -14.86 14.35 24.82
CA ALA A 461 -16.03 15.18 25.08
C ALA A 461 -16.71 15.65 23.79
N VAL A 462 -15.94 15.91 22.72
CA VAL A 462 -16.46 16.40 21.44
C VAL A 462 -16.88 15.25 20.52
N PHE A 463 -16.00 14.29 20.28
CA PHE A 463 -16.21 13.25 19.28
C PHE A 463 -16.72 11.96 19.90
N GLY A 464 -16.51 11.71 21.20
CA GLY A 464 -16.83 10.45 21.85
C GLY A 464 -15.63 9.52 21.96
N HIS A 465 -15.88 8.26 22.30
CA HIS A 465 -14.84 7.25 22.44
C HIS A 465 -14.29 6.78 21.09
N TYR A 466 -13.15 6.09 21.14
CA TYR A 466 -12.63 5.38 19.97
C TYR A 466 -13.63 4.33 19.48
N VAL A 467 -13.93 4.39 18.18
CA VAL A 467 -14.78 3.42 17.48
C VAL A 467 -13.92 2.32 16.87
N SER A 468 -12.79 2.71 16.28
CA SER A 468 -11.81 1.79 15.69
C SER A 468 -10.40 2.33 15.86
N VAL A 469 -9.45 1.42 16.10
CA VAL A 469 -8.03 1.70 16.25
C VAL A 469 -7.26 0.73 15.37
N TYR A 470 -6.47 1.28 14.45
CA TYR A 470 -5.54 0.55 13.59
C TYR A 470 -4.19 1.27 13.62
N ASP A 471 -3.32 0.81 14.52
CA ASP A 471 -2.08 1.52 14.84
C ASP A 471 -0.94 1.21 13.84
N ILE A 472 0.22 1.84 14.06
CA ILE A 472 1.39 1.67 13.21
C ILE A 472 1.98 0.26 13.26
N GLN A 473 1.89 -0.42 14.40
CA GLN A 473 2.44 -1.76 14.57
C GLN A 473 1.61 -2.75 13.75
N GLN A 474 0.29 -2.73 13.95
CA GLN A 474 -0.63 -3.59 13.23
C GLN A 474 -0.52 -3.35 11.72
N ALA A 475 -0.42 -2.08 11.29
CA ALA A 475 -0.23 -1.75 9.88
C ALA A 475 1.06 -2.32 9.26
N VAL A 476 2.15 -2.40 10.03
CA VAL A 476 3.41 -3.02 9.59
C VAL A 476 3.28 -4.54 9.55
N GLU A 477 2.68 -5.16 10.58
CA GLU A 477 2.42 -6.60 10.64
C GLU A 477 1.53 -7.09 9.50
N ASP A 478 0.58 -6.26 9.08
CA ASP A 478 -0.34 -6.54 7.97
C ASP A 478 0.27 -6.25 6.59
N GLY A 479 1.46 -5.64 6.56
CA GLY A 479 2.10 -5.19 5.32
C GLY A 479 1.37 -4.03 4.64
N ALA A 480 0.53 -3.28 5.35
CA ALA A 480 -0.12 -2.08 4.86
C ALA A 480 0.85 -0.86 4.83
N THR A 481 1.84 -0.87 5.72
CA THR A 481 2.96 0.08 5.77
C THR A 481 4.29 -0.65 5.97
N VAL A 482 5.41 0.05 5.75
CA VAL A 482 6.75 -0.46 6.06
C VAL A 482 7.28 0.19 7.34
N PRO A 483 8.16 -0.49 8.09
CA PRO A 483 8.75 0.05 9.32
C PRO A 483 9.58 1.33 9.05
N ILE A 484 9.72 2.16 10.08
CA ILE A 484 10.53 3.38 10.05
C ILE A 484 11.81 3.14 10.85
N TYR A 485 12.95 3.42 10.23
CA TYR A 485 14.27 3.37 10.84
C TYR A 485 14.75 4.78 11.12
N TYR A 486 15.47 4.93 12.24
CA TYR A 486 16.02 6.20 12.67
C TYR A 486 17.54 6.14 12.68
N GLU A 487 18.19 7.14 12.08
CA GLU A 487 19.63 7.32 12.08
C GLU A 487 19.99 8.73 12.56
N SER A 488 20.77 8.82 13.63
CA SER A 488 21.27 10.10 14.13
C SER A 488 22.58 10.47 13.43
N ARG A 489 22.60 11.63 12.78
CA ARG A 489 23.79 12.20 12.13
C ARG A 489 23.97 13.65 12.59
N LEU A 490 24.00 13.88 13.90
CA LEU A 490 24.10 15.22 14.48
C LEU A 490 25.25 16.01 13.83
N ALA A 491 24.90 17.07 13.11
CA ALA A 491 25.90 17.99 12.59
C ALA A 491 26.47 18.75 13.79
N LYS A 492 27.75 18.50 14.11
CA LYS A 492 28.42 19.16 15.23
C LYS A 492 28.29 20.67 15.07
N LEU A 493 27.47 21.27 15.91
CA LEU A 493 27.44 22.71 16.07
C LEU A 493 28.83 23.11 16.50
N ALA A 494 29.51 23.93 15.70
CA ALA A 494 30.77 24.56 16.06
C ALA A 494 30.51 25.63 17.15
N LEU A 495 29.90 25.20 18.25
CA LEU A 495 29.76 25.95 19.48
C LEU A 495 30.95 25.59 20.35
N LYS A 496 31.53 26.59 21.01
CA LYS A 496 32.50 26.34 22.08
C LYS A 496 31.82 25.43 23.12
N GLU A 497 32.54 24.43 23.63
CA GLU A 497 32.07 23.39 24.56
C GLU A 497 31.14 23.85 25.73
N PRO A 498 31.19 25.09 26.25
CA PRO A 498 30.25 25.52 27.29
C PRO A 498 28.79 25.76 26.83
N LEU A 499 28.49 25.80 25.53
CA LEU A 499 27.19 26.26 24.99
C LEU A 499 26.26 25.13 24.52
N LEU A 500 26.77 23.90 24.34
CA LEU A 500 25.98 22.73 23.92
C LEU A 500 24.83 22.39 24.89
N PRO A 501 25.04 22.34 26.22
CA PRO A 501 23.95 22.11 27.17
C PRO A 501 22.89 23.20 27.13
N GLN A 502 23.27 24.45 26.84
CA GLN A 502 22.35 25.57 26.74
C GLN A 502 21.48 25.50 25.48
N VAL A 503 21.97 24.93 24.38
CA VAL A 503 21.16 24.69 23.18
C VAL A 503 20.20 23.53 23.39
N ASP A 504 20.66 22.42 23.97
CA ASP A 504 19.77 21.29 24.32
C ASP A 504 18.69 21.74 25.33
N GLU A 505 19.05 22.55 26.32
CA GLU A 505 18.12 23.15 27.27
C GLU A 505 17.17 24.15 26.60
N GLN A 506 17.66 25.02 25.69
CA GLN A 506 16.81 25.95 24.93
C GLN A 506 15.85 25.23 23.97
N VAL A 507 16.29 24.15 23.34
CA VAL A 507 15.47 23.29 22.48
C VAL A 507 14.41 22.57 23.33
N ASN A 508 14.79 22.00 24.47
CA ASN A 508 13.84 21.35 25.38
C ASN A 508 12.84 22.34 26.01
N GLU A 509 13.27 23.55 26.39
CA GLU A 509 12.39 24.61 26.91
C GLU A 509 11.43 25.18 25.84
N LEU A 510 11.84 25.27 24.56
CA LEU A 510 10.96 25.63 23.44
C LEU A 510 9.77 24.66 23.31
N PHE A 511 9.90 23.45 23.85
CA PHE A 511 8.89 22.42 23.82
C PHE A 511 8.09 22.29 25.12
N SER A 512 8.38 23.08 26.16
CA SER A 512 7.60 23.11 27.41
C SER A 512 6.23 23.77 27.20
N ASP A 513 5.18 23.14 27.73
CA ASP A 513 3.80 23.62 27.61
C ASP A 513 3.48 24.65 28.71
N GLU A 514 3.82 25.93 28.49
CA GLU A 514 3.35 27.03 29.35
C GLU A 514 2.55 28.08 28.54
N ASP A 515 1.23 28.08 28.77
CA ASP A 515 0.20 28.93 28.16
C ASP A 515 0.26 30.40 28.67
N ASP A 516 1.39 31.09 28.53
CA ASP A 516 1.51 32.51 28.95
C ASP A 516 2.02 33.46 27.84
N ILE A 517 1.35 34.62 27.68
CA ILE A 517 1.62 35.60 26.60
C ILE A 517 3.08 36.15 26.61
N PRO A 518 3.76 36.33 27.76
CA PRO A 518 5.19 36.69 27.79
C PRO A 518 6.12 35.61 27.24
N ALA A 519 5.67 34.34 27.18
CA ALA A 519 6.45 33.22 26.65
C ALA A 519 6.49 33.19 25.11
N ALA A 520 5.48 33.73 24.42
CA ALA A 520 5.42 33.75 22.95
C ALA A 520 6.50 34.66 22.32
N GLU A 521 6.80 35.81 22.93
CA GLU A 521 7.90 36.70 22.52
C GLU A 521 9.27 36.06 22.76
N ARG A 522 9.44 35.38 23.91
CA ARG A 522 10.67 34.62 24.22
C ARG A 522 10.85 33.44 23.27
N ALA A 523 9.79 32.70 22.95
CA ALA A 523 9.81 31.60 22.00
C ALA A 523 10.19 32.07 20.58
N LYS A 524 9.69 33.22 20.12
CA LYS A 524 10.09 33.83 18.83
C LYS A 524 11.58 34.20 18.81
N SER A 525 12.08 34.85 19.86
CA SER A 525 13.49 35.21 20.01
C SER A 525 14.41 33.97 20.00
N ARG A 526 14.03 32.94 20.75
CA ARG A 526 14.75 31.65 20.82
C ARG A 526 14.71 30.89 19.48
N TRP A 527 13.57 30.90 18.79
CA TRP A 527 13.44 30.31 17.46
C TRP A 527 14.37 30.99 16.44
N ALA A 528 14.46 32.33 16.48
CA ALA A 528 15.39 33.07 15.63
C ALA A 528 16.86 32.78 15.94
N ALA A 529 17.22 32.62 17.23
CA ALA A 529 18.56 32.25 17.64
C ALA A 529 18.94 30.84 17.15
N LEU A 530 18.03 29.88 17.28
CA LEU A 530 18.20 28.52 16.78
C LEU A 530 18.28 28.50 15.25
N GLU A 531 17.45 29.27 14.55
CA GLU A 531 17.49 29.40 13.08
C GLU A 531 18.84 29.94 12.60
N ALA A 532 19.38 30.97 13.26
CA ALA A 532 20.69 31.53 12.92
C ALA A 532 21.83 30.50 13.09
N LEU A 533 21.71 29.65 14.10
CA LEU A 533 22.69 28.63 14.42
C LEU A 533 22.59 27.41 13.48
N VAL A 534 21.38 26.93 13.19
CA VAL A 534 21.11 25.84 12.24
C VAL A 534 21.49 26.26 10.82
N GLY A 535 21.20 27.52 10.48
CA GLY A 535 21.53 28.14 9.21
C GLY A 535 22.95 28.69 9.12
N ALA A 536 23.87 28.39 10.05
CA ALA A 536 25.25 28.88 9.94
C ALA A 536 25.94 28.28 8.71
N GLU A 537 26.59 29.13 7.89
CA GLU A 537 27.21 28.73 6.61
C GLU A 537 28.15 27.51 6.73
N PRO A 538 29.09 27.44 7.69
CA PRO A 538 29.96 26.26 7.82
C PRO A 538 29.19 24.97 8.14
N ARG A 539 28.08 25.08 8.86
CA ARG A 539 27.21 23.94 9.19
C ARG A 539 26.44 23.48 7.97
N LEU A 540 25.86 24.41 7.19
CA LEU A 540 25.12 24.06 5.96
C LEU A 540 26.03 23.35 4.95
N GLN A 541 27.29 23.78 4.82
CA GLN A 541 28.28 23.10 3.97
C GLN A 541 28.58 21.68 4.46
N GLN A 542 28.72 21.48 5.78
CA GLN A 542 28.92 20.16 6.36
C GLN A 542 27.70 19.25 6.15
N VAL A 543 26.49 19.77 6.38
CA VAL A 543 25.24 19.04 6.15
C VAL A 543 25.06 18.70 4.68
N ALA A 544 25.34 19.62 3.75
CA ALA A 544 25.28 19.38 2.31
C ALA A 544 26.22 18.24 1.89
N ALA A 545 27.48 18.28 2.34
CA ALA A 545 28.48 17.27 2.01
C ALA A 545 28.08 15.87 2.54
N ASP A 546 27.65 15.79 3.81
CA ASP A 546 27.19 14.52 4.41
C ASP A 546 25.92 14.00 3.74
N LEU A 547 24.95 14.86 3.48
CA LEU A 547 23.68 14.50 2.84
C LEU A 547 23.91 13.90 1.45
N ILE A 548 24.76 14.52 0.62
CA ILE A 548 25.11 14.02 -0.71
C ILE A 548 25.74 12.63 -0.59
N ALA A 549 26.79 12.50 0.24
CA ALA A 549 27.50 11.24 0.42
C ALA A 549 26.56 10.12 0.88
N HIS A 550 25.74 10.40 1.90
CA HIS A 550 24.75 9.47 2.44
C HIS A 550 23.70 9.09 1.39
N PHE A 551 23.16 10.07 0.66
CA PHE A 551 22.12 9.84 -0.34
C PHE A 551 22.61 8.95 -1.48
N GLU A 552 23.81 9.22 -2.00
CA GLU A 552 24.39 8.43 -3.09
C GLU A 552 24.70 7.02 -2.66
N GLN A 553 25.31 6.85 -1.48
CA GLN A 553 25.62 5.55 -0.92
C GLN A 553 24.35 4.70 -0.75
N ARG A 554 23.32 5.27 -0.13
CA ARG A 554 22.03 4.59 0.05
C ARG A 554 21.34 4.29 -1.27
N SER A 555 21.45 5.18 -2.26
CA SER A 555 20.82 5.00 -3.58
C SER A 555 21.40 3.82 -4.37
N ARG A 556 22.64 3.39 -4.06
CA ARG A 556 23.26 2.20 -4.68
C ARG A 556 22.57 0.90 -4.25
N THR A 557 22.18 0.80 -2.98
CA THR A 557 21.58 -0.41 -2.39
C THR A 557 20.05 -0.35 -2.38
N GLN A 558 19.49 0.83 -2.18
CA GLN A 558 18.06 1.08 -2.08
C GLN A 558 17.70 2.36 -2.85
N PRO A 559 17.52 2.29 -4.18
CA PRO A 559 17.12 3.44 -4.98
C PRO A 559 15.76 3.94 -4.51
N GLY A 560 15.68 5.23 -4.24
CA GLY A 560 14.47 5.90 -3.80
C GLY A 560 14.67 7.40 -3.81
N LYS A 561 13.58 8.14 -3.62
CA LYS A 561 13.64 9.59 -3.52
C LYS A 561 13.86 10.03 -2.09
N ALA A 562 14.34 11.26 -1.90
CA ALA A 562 14.57 11.85 -0.61
C ALA A 562 13.88 13.21 -0.44
N MET A 563 13.48 13.49 0.79
CA MET A 563 12.93 14.78 1.20
C MET A 563 13.79 15.35 2.32
N VAL A 564 14.15 16.63 2.20
CA VAL A 564 14.92 17.36 3.20
C VAL A 564 14.01 18.38 3.88
N VAL A 565 13.86 18.26 5.19
CA VAL A 565 13.00 19.12 6.00
C VAL A 565 13.86 20.14 6.74
N ALA A 566 13.90 21.36 6.24
CA ALA A 566 14.71 22.45 6.81
C ALA A 566 13.87 23.42 7.65
N MET A 567 14.53 24.08 8.61
CA MET A 567 13.87 24.92 9.61
C MET A 567 13.16 26.16 9.02
N SER A 568 13.69 26.74 7.95
CA SER A 568 13.13 27.93 7.29
C SER A 568 13.31 27.92 5.77
N ARG A 569 12.58 28.80 5.08
CA ARG A 569 12.67 28.98 3.62
C ARG A 569 14.06 29.44 3.18
N ASP A 570 14.66 30.31 3.97
CA ASP A 570 16.02 30.81 3.79
C ASP A 570 17.03 29.66 3.90
N ILE A 571 16.95 28.83 4.95
CA ILE A 571 17.80 27.65 5.09
C ILE A 571 17.59 26.66 3.95
N CYS A 572 16.35 26.45 3.46
CA CYS A 572 16.12 25.61 2.29
C CYS A 572 16.88 26.10 1.06
N ALA A 573 16.82 27.41 0.76
CA ALA A 573 17.51 27.97 -0.40
C ALA A 573 19.04 27.92 -0.23
N ARG A 574 19.56 28.28 0.94
CA ARG A 574 21.01 28.25 1.19
C ARG A 574 21.59 26.84 1.21
N LEU A 575 20.86 25.86 1.76
CA LEU A 575 21.25 24.45 1.69
C LEU A 575 21.20 23.92 0.26
N TYR A 576 20.20 24.35 -0.53
CA TYR A 576 20.13 24.03 -1.96
C TYR A 576 21.37 24.55 -2.70
N GLU A 577 21.76 25.82 -2.50
CA GLU A 577 22.97 26.38 -3.10
C GLU A 577 24.24 25.63 -2.67
N ALA A 578 24.36 25.29 -1.38
CA ALA A 578 25.49 24.50 -0.88
C ALA A 578 25.56 23.10 -1.54
N ILE A 579 24.42 22.45 -1.77
CA ILE A 579 24.34 21.17 -2.49
C ILE A 579 24.72 21.35 -3.96
N VAL A 580 24.17 22.37 -4.64
CA VAL A 580 24.44 22.65 -6.05
C VAL A 580 25.91 23.03 -6.28
N ALA A 581 26.55 23.72 -5.35
CA ALA A 581 27.98 24.01 -5.41
C ALA A 581 28.84 22.74 -5.42
N LEU A 582 28.42 21.70 -4.70
CA LEU A 582 29.07 20.39 -4.68
C LEU A 582 28.62 19.49 -5.84
N ARG A 583 27.40 19.68 -6.36
CA ARG A 583 26.77 18.92 -7.45
C ARG A 583 26.04 19.80 -8.46
N PRO A 584 26.80 20.48 -9.35
CA PRO A 584 26.21 21.38 -10.33
C PRO A 584 25.27 20.68 -11.32
N ASP A 585 25.51 19.39 -11.59
CA ASP A 585 24.74 18.55 -12.51
C ASP A 585 23.33 18.23 -12.02
N TRP A 586 23.05 18.43 -10.72
CA TRP A 586 21.72 18.19 -10.16
C TRP A 586 20.76 19.36 -10.39
N HIS A 587 21.30 20.54 -10.69
CA HIS A 587 20.55 21.75 -10.91
C HIS A 587 20.04 21.87 -12.36
N ASP A 588 18.89 22.49 -12.53
CA ASP A 588 18.40 23.03 -13.80
C ASP A 588 17.45 24.20 -13.47
N ASP A 589 17.45 25.27 -14.26
CA ASP A 589 16.52 26.39 -14.09
C ASP A 589 15.08 26.01 -14.45
N ASP A 590 14.90 25.07 -15.38
CA ASP A 590 13.58 24.58 -15.79
C ASP A 590 12.97 23.77 -14.63
N PRO A 591 11.78 24.16 -14.11
CA PRO A 591 11.08 23.40 -13.07
C PRO A 591 10.69 21.98 -13.52
N LYS A 592 10.72 21.68 -14.82
CA LYS A 592 10.47 20.34 -15.38
C LYS A 592 11.72 19.47 -15.48
N LYS A 593 12.90 19.99 -15.13
CA LYS A 593 14.19 19.29 -15.15
C LYS A 593 14.90 19.37 -13.80
N GLY A 594 16.14 18.87 -13.75
CA GLY A 594 16.96 18.82 -12.54
C GLY A 594 16.60 17.64 -11.62
N ALA A 595 17.59 17.24 -10.83
CA ALA A 595 17.51 16.17 -9.83
C ALA A 595 17.15 16.69 -8.43
N ILE A 596 17.25 18.01 -8.20
CA ILE A 596 16.94 18.66 -6.92
C ILE A 596 16.11 19.93 -7.11
N LYS A 597 15.12 20.16 -6.23
CA LYS A 597 14.29 21.38 -6.22
C LYS A 597 13.91 21.80 -4.79
N VAL A 598 13.71 23.10 -4.58
CA VAL A 598 13.08 23.64 -3.35
C VAL A 598 11.58 23.80 -3.58
N VAL A 599 10.76 23.29 -2.66
CA VAL A 599 9.31 23.43 -2.69
C VAL A 599 8.84 24.23 -1.48
N MET A 600 8.46 25.49 -1.72
CA MET A 600 8.03 26.41 -0.69
C MET A 600 6.96 27.40 -1.15
N THR A 601 6.38 28.11 -0.19
CA THR A 601 5.48 29.23 -0.44
C THR A 601 6.27 30.47 -0.85
N ALA A 602 5.78 31.17 -1.87
CA ALA A 602 6.34 32.43 -2.35
C ALA A 602 5.64 33.63 -1.69
N SER A 603 6.40 34.69 -1.41
CA SER A 603 5.89 36.01 -1.01
C SER A 603 6.43 37.07 -1.96
N ALA A 604 5.63 38.10 -2.23
CA ALA A 604 6.06 39.25 -3.03
C ALA A 604 7.20 40.05 -2.37
N SER A 605 7.36 39.91 -1.06
CA SER A 605 8.42 40.55 -0.26
C SER A 605 9.69 39.69 -0.14
N ASP A 606 9.80 38.60 -0.89
CA ASP A 606 10.95 37.69 -0.81
C ASP A 606 12.22 38.31 -1.39
N GLU A 607 13.34 38.10 -0.69
CA GLU A 607 14.67 38.50 -1.15
C GLU A 607 15.06 37.78 -2.46
N GLN A 608 15.96 38.39 -3.23
CA GLN A 608 16.26 37.98 -4.61
C GLN A 608 16.69 36.51 -4.73
N TYR A 609 17.43 35.97 -3.76
CA TYR A 609 17.90 34.58 -3.80
C TYR A 609 16.78 33.55 -3.55
N LEU A 610 15.63 33.95 -3.00
CA LEU A 610 14.46 33.06 -2.81
C LEU A 610 13.57 32.99 -4.06
N GLN A 611 13.62 34.02 -4.90
CA GLN A 611 12.74 34.18 -6.07
C GLN A 611 12.87 33.05 -7.12
N PRO A 612 14.06 32.49 -7.41
CA PRO A 612 14.20 31.36 -8.35
C PRO A 612 13.39 30.11 -7.98
N HIS A 613 13.00 29.97 -6.70
CA HIS A 613 12.23 28.85 -6.20
C HIS A 613 10.71 29.12 -6.14
N HIS A 614 10.26 30.29 -6.62
CA HIS A 614 8.84 30.61 -6.69
C HIS A 614 8.14 29.67 -7.66
N THR A 615 7.02 29.08 -7.22
CA THR A 615 6.24 28.14 -8.02
C THR A 615 4.78 28.56 -8.07
N THR A 616 4.23 28.58 -9.28
CA THR A 616 2.79 28.71 -9.53
C THR A 616 2.05 27.44 -9.09
N LYS A 617 0.72 27.53 -8.97
CA LYS A 617 -0.13 26.36 -8.64
C LYS A 617 0.06 25.20 -9.62
N GLN A 618 0.24 25.49 -10.91
CA GLN A 618 0.49 24.45 -11.92
C GLN A 618 1.90 23.85 -11.79
N GLN A 619 2.93 24.67 -11.61
CA GLN A 619 4.30 24.16 -11.42
C GLN A 619 4.42 23.28 -10.18
N LYS A 620 3.68 23.58 -9.10
CA LYS A 620 3.61 22.71 -7.92
C LYS A 620 3.02 21.34 -8.26
N LYS A 621 1.90 21.28 -8.98
CA LYS A 621 1.31 20.02 -9.44
C LYS A 621 2.26 19.23 -10.35
N ASP A 622 2.97 19.92 -11.25
CA ASP A 622 3.96 19.28 -12.12
C ASP A 622 5.12 18.69 -11.30
N LEU A 623 5.64 19.42 -10.31
CA LEU A 623 6.67 18.92 -9.39
C LEU A 623 6.19 17.73 -8.56
N GLU A 624 4.94 17.74 -8.09
CA GLU A 624 4.33 16.59 -7.40
C GLU A 624 4.30 15.36 -8.31
N LYS A 625 3.86 15.52 -9.57
CA LYS A 625 3.81 14.42 -10.55
C LYS A 625 5.20 13.86 -10.82
N ARG A 626 6.18 14.75 -11.06
CA ARG A 626 7.59 14.37 -11.24
C ARG A 626 8.13 13.64 -10.03
N PHE A 627 7.87 14.14 -8.82
CA PHE A 627 8.39 13.52 -7.61
C PHE A 627 7.73 12.15 -7.35
N LYS A 628 6.44 11.95 -7.66
CA LYS A 628 5.80 10.64 -7.50
C LYS A 628 6.30 9.59 -8.49
N ASP A 629 6.75 9.99 -9.69
CA ASP A 629 7.27 9.06 -10.69
C ASP A 629 8.68 8.56 -10.33
N PRO A 630 8.88 7.27 -10.02
CA PRO A 630 10.20 6.72 -9.67
C PRO A 630 11.22 6.84 -10.82
N ALA A 631 10.77 6.88 -12.08
CA ALA A 631 11.63 7.00 -13.26
C ALA A 631 12.08 8.44 -13.53
N ASP A 632 11.40 9.45 -12.98
CA ASP A 632 11.78 10.86 -13.19
C ASP A 632 13.16 11.18 -12.57
N PRO A 633 13.97 12.04 -13.22
CA PRO A 633 15.25 12.49 -12.68
C PRO A 633 15.19 13.23 -11.34
N LEU A 634 14.06 13.86 -10.98
CA LEU A 634 13.89 14.55 -9.70
C LEU A 634 13.96 13.54 -8.54
N LYS A 635 15.06 13.59 -7.78
CA LYS A 635 15.34 12.67 -6.68
C LYS A 635 15.24 13.31 -5.29
N ILE A 636 15.56 14.59 -5.16
CA ILE A 636 15.62 15.28 -3.87
C ILE A 636 14.73 16.53 -3.89
N VAL A 637 13.96 16.74 -2.82
CA VAL A 637 13.25 18.01 -2.61
C VAL A 637 13.54 18.57 -1.23
N LEU A 638 13.73 19.89 -1.16
CA LEU A 638 13.87 20.61 0.10
C LEU A 638 12.55 21.32 0.42
N VAL A 639 12.05 21.11 1.64
CA VAL A 639 10.78 21.65 2.11
C VAL A 639 10.93 22.22 3.52
N ARG A 640 10.10 23.22 3.86
CA ARG A 640 9.93 23.68 5.24
C ARG A 640 8.71 23.04 5.90
N ASP A 641 7.53 23.33 5.37
CA ASP A 641 6.23 22.83 5.85
C ASP A 641 5.40 22.16 4.75
N MET A 642 5.73 22.45 3.48
CA MET A 642 5.05 21.84 2.35
C MET A 642 5.33 20.35 2.29
N TRP A 643 4.35 19.57 1.85
CA TRP A 643 4.43 18.12 1.67
C TRP A 643 4.70 17.28 2.94
N LEU A 644 4.78 17.89 4.13
CA LEU A 644 4.79 17.14 5.39
C LEU A 644 3.42 16.55 5.74
N THR A 645 2.36 17.15 5.19
CA THR A 645 0.96 16.73 5.34
C THR A 645 0.34 16.52 3.96
N GLY A 646 -0.53 15.52 3.82
CA GLY A 646 -1.26 15.20 2.58
C GLY A 646 -0.45 14.61 1.42
N PHE A 647 0.84 14.92 1.30
CA PHE A 647 1.64 14.41 0.18
C PHE A 647 1.90 12.89 0.28
N ASP A 648 1.65 12.15 -0.79
CA ASP A 648 1.84 10.70 -0.86
C ASP A 648 2.73 10.34 -2.06
N ALA A 649 3.91 9.81 -1.76
CA ALA A 649 4.89 9.37 -2.76
C ALA A 649 5.49 8.03 -2.29
N PRO A 650 4.97 6.88 -2.74
CA PRO A 650 5.44 5.56 -2.30
C PRO A 650 6.96 5.35 -2.46
N CYS A 651 7.53 5.94 -3.52
CA CYS A 651 8.95 5.88 -3.84
C CYS A 651 9.86 6.75 -2.94
N LEU A 652 9.30 7.56 -2.03
CA LEU A 652 10.06 8.31 -1.03
C LEU A 652 10.62 7.33 0.01
N ALA A 653 11.94 7.18 0.05
CA ALA A 653 12.62 6.19 0.88
C ALA A 653 13.36 6.81 2.08
N THR A 654 13.75 8.08 1.98
CA THR A 654 14.56 8.76 3.00
C THR A 654 14.03 10.16 3.30
N MET A 655 13.97 10.52 4.57
CA MET A 655 13.70 11.87 5.03
C MET A 655 14.89 12.37 5.86
N TYR A 656 15.50 13.46 5.42
CA TYR A 656 16.53 14.18 6.17
C TYR A 656 15.87 15.29 6.96
N VAL A 657 16.02 15.28 8.28
CA VAL A 657 15.38 16.24 9.19
C VAL A 657 16.43 17.17 9.76
N ASP A 658 16.28 18.46 9.44
CA ASP A 658 17.07 19.56 9.98
C ASP A 658 16.16 20.67 10.53
N LYS A 659 15.11 20.24 11.25
CA LYS A 659 14.08 21.09 11.82
C LYS A 659 13.56 20.50 13.13
N PRO A 660 13.46 21.29 14.22
CA PRO A 660 12.85 20.81 15.44
C PRO A 660 11.36 20.54 15.23
N MET A 661 10.90 19.33 15.54
CA MET A 661 9.51 18.91 15.41
C MET A 661 9.08 18.07 16.62
N LYS A 662 7.82 18.22 17.05
CA LYS A 662 7.24 17.45 18.17
C LYS A 662 5.80 17.00 17.89
N GLY A 663 5.34 16.01 18.64
CA GLY A 663 3.95 15.55 18.65
C GLY A 663 3.43 15.11 17.28
N ALA A 664 2.17 15.45 16.98
CA ALA A 664 1.48 15.04 15.75
C ALA A 664 2.21 15.49 14.47
N ASN A 665 2.79 16.69 14.44
CA ASN A 665 3.53 17.20 13.29
C ASN A 665 4.74 16.32 12.94
N LEU A 666 5.47 15.86 13.96
CA LEU A 666 6.60 14.95 13.77
C LEU A 666 6.11 13.60 13.22
N ALA A 667 5.07 13.03 13.81
CA ALA A 667 4.53 11.74 13.40
C ALA A 667 3.97 11.75 11.97
N GLN A 668 3.30 12.84 11.57
CA GLN A 668 2.81 13.05 10.20
C GLN A 668 3.94 13.18 9.18
N ALA A 669 5.04 13.86 9.54
CA ALA A 669 6.20 14.03 8.68
C ALA A 669 6.92 12.68 8.45
N ILE A 670 7.29 11.96 9.51
CA ILE A 670 8.02 10.68 9.38
C ILE A 670 7.19 9.61 8.67
N ALA A 671 5.86 9.64 8.79
CA ALA A 671 4.99 8.71 8.08
C ALA A 671 5.04 8.89 6.55
N ARG A 672 5.65 9.94 6.00
CA ARG A 672 5.82 10.06 4.54
C ARG A 672 6.76 8.99 3.98
N VAL A 673 7.67 8.45 4.78
CA VAL A 673 8.60 7.38 4.35
C VAL A 673 8.06 5.97 4.63
N ASN A 674 6.87 5.78 5.21
CA ASN A 674 6.36 4.46 5.63
C ASN A 674 5.53 3.73 4.56
N ARG A 675 5.43 4.27 3.34
CA ARG A 675 4.62 3.67 2.27
C ARG A 675 5.31 2.43 1.69
N VAL A 676 4.51 1.37 1.49
CA VAL A 676 4.89 0.16 0.75
C VAL A 676 5.18 0.54 -0.69
N PHE A 677 6.32 0.09 -1.19
CA PHE A 677 6.73 0.31 -2.56
C PHE A 677 7.82 -0.69 -2.94
N LYS A 678 7.50 -1.64 -3.82
CA LYS A 678 8.41 -2.70 -4.23
C LYS A 678 9.06 -3.39 -3.03
N ASP A 679 10.36 -3.69 -3.12
CA ASP A 679 11.14 -4.35 -2.08
C ASP A 679 11.67 -3.39 -1.00
N LYS A 680 11.10 -2.20 -0.86
CA LYS A 680 11.50 -1.23 0.17
C LYS A 680 11.35 -1.87 1.55
N PRO A 681 12.44 -2.14 2.29
CA PRO A 681 12.37 -2.82 3.59
C PRO A 681 11.87 -1.90 4.71
N GLY A 682 11.94 -0.58 4.51
CA GLY A 682 11.57 0.43 5.47
C GLY A 682 11.84 1.84 4.96
N GLY A 683 11.24 2.82 5.62
CA GLY A 683 11.59 4.24 5.47
C GLY A 683 12.73 4.61 6.41
N LEU A 684 13.63 5.50 5.99
CA LEU A 684 14.72 6.00 6.83
C LEU A 684 14.51 7.47 7.19
N VAL A 685 14.61 7.81 8.47
CA VAL A 685 14.65 9.18 8.98
C VAL A 685 16.07 9.46 9.47
N VAL A 686 16.74 10.40 8.81
CA VAL A 686 18.10 10.85 9.14
C VAL A 686 18.00 12.19 9.85
N ASP A 687 18.59 12.29 11.05
CA ASP A 687 18.43 13.43 11.93
C ASP A 687 19.72 14.24 12.11
N TYR A 688 19.71 15.49 11.63
CA TYR A 688 20.82 16.45 11.73
C TYR A 688 20.74 17.39 12.93
N ILE A 689 19.62 17.40 13.67
CA ILE A 689 19.32 18.40 14.70
C ILE A 689 19.07 17.83 16.10
N GLY A 690 18.69 16.56 16.22
CA GLY A 690 18.51 15.86 17.50
C GLY A 690 17.06 15.77 17.96
N ILE A 691 16.18 15.23 17.12
CA ILE A 691 14.76 14.98 17.43
C ILE A 691 14.50 13.62 18.13
N ALA A 692 15.54 12.84 18.47
CA ALA A 692 15.37 11.49 19.05
C ALA A 692 14.43 11.44 20.28
N PRO A 693 14.54 12.34 21.29
CA PRO A 693 13.63 12.33 22.43
C PRO A 693 12.17 12.55 22.02
N GLN A 694 11.92 13.53 21.15
CA GLN A 694 10.59 13.89 20.64
C GLN A 694 10.01 12.78 19.76
N LEU A 695 10.86 12.09 19.01
CA LEU A 695 10.48 10.93 18.22
C LEU A 695 10.05 9.79 19.14
N LYS A 696 10.86 9.48 20.15
CA LYS A 696 10.54 8.43 21.14
C LYS A 696 9.22 8.73 21.86
N GLU A 697 9.00 9.98 22.25
CA GLU A 697 7.75 10.42 22.87
C GLU A 697 6.55 10.32 21.91
N ALA A 698 6.70 10.83 20.68
CA ALA A 698 5.64 10.79 19.67
C ALA A 698 5.21 9.34 19.39
N LEU A 699 6.17 8.41 19.32
CA LEU A 699 5.94 6.99 19.07
C LEU A 699 5.46 6.21 20.30
N ALA A 700 5.89 6.58 21.50
CA ALA A 700 5.40 5.98 22.75
C ALA A 700 3.87 6.14 22.88
N THR A 701 3.34 7.28 22.44
CA THR A 701 1.89 7.53 22.38
C THR A 701 1.16 6.55 21.46
N TYR A 702 1.80 6.02 20.40
CA TYR A 702 1.20 4.99 19.53
C TYR A 702 1.15 3.62 20.21
N THR A 703 2.13 3.30 21.04
CA THR A 703 2.25 1.98 21.72
C THR A 703 1.45 1.87 23.02
N ALA A 704 1.17 2.99 23.69
CA ALA A 704 0.41 3.03 24.94
C ALA A 704 -1.05 2.50 24.82
N SER A 705 -1.51 2.27 23.59
CA SER A 705 -2.86 1.85 23.23
C SER A 705 -3.08 0.33 23.16
N LYS A 706 -2.19 -0.47 23.79
CA LYS A 706 -2.10 -1.96 23.82
C LYS A 706 -1.12 -2.61 22.82
N GLY A 707 -0.35 -1.85 22.05
CA GLY A 707 0.70 -2.38 21.17
C GLY A 707 1.95 -2.84 21.94
N LYS A 708 2.38 -4.08 21.72
CA LYS A 708 3.68 -4.60 22.22
C LYS A 708 4.72 -4.44 21.10
N GLY A 709 5.46 -3.34 21.04
CA GLY A 709 6.55 -3.16 20.07
C GLY A 709 7.18 -1.77 20.09
N LEU A 710 8.40 -1.62 19.55
CA LEU A 710 9.06 -0.32 19.32
C LEU A 710 8.73 0.17 17.90
N PRO A 711 8.07 1.33 17.71
CA PRO A 711 7.61 1.78 16.38
C PRO A 711 8.71 2.27 15.44
N THR A 712 9.86 2.65 16.00
CA THR A 712 11.08 2.89 15.26
C THR A 712 12.14 1.90 15.68
N ILE A 713 12.79 1.33 14.67
CA ILE A 713 13.89 0.42 14.88
C ILE A 713 15.17 1.25 14.75
N ASP A 714 15.98 1.26 15.80
CA ASP A 714 17.32 1.84 15.76
C ASP A 714 18.13 1.09 14.69
N THR A 715 18.87 1.79 13.85
CA THR A 715 19.68 1.16 12.80
C THR A 715 20.71 0.17 13.36
N SER A 716 21.10 0.28 14.63
CA SER A 716 21.92 -0.73 15.34
C SER A 716 21.26 -2.12 15.40
N GLU A 717 19.93 -2.19 15.46
CA GLU A 717 19.18 -3.46 15.39
C GLU A 717 19.27 -4.05 13.97
N ALA A 718 19.17 -3.21 12.93
CA ALA A 718 19.43 -3.64 11.56
C ALA A 718 20.89 -4.12 11.38
N VAL A 719 21.88 -3.49 12.02
CA VAL A 719 23.27 -3.97 12.06
C VAL A 719 23.37 -5.33 12.74
N ARG A 720 22.64 -5.54 13.84
CA ARG A 720 22.60 -6.84 14.54
C ARG A 720 22.07 -7.94 13.62
N ILE A 721 20.94 -7.69 12.96
CA ILE A 721 20.33 -8.63 11.99
C ILE A 721 21.29 -8.87 10.82
N LEU A 722 21.92 -7.82 10.29
CA LEU A 722 22.93 -7.93 9.24
C LEU A 722 24.06 -8.88 9.66
N LYS A 723 24.68 -8.64 10.83
CA LYS A 723 25.78 -9.47 11.34
C LYS A 723 25.35 -10.92 11.59
N GLU A 724 24.16 -11.13 12.13
CA GLU A 724 23.59 -12.47 12.33
C GLU A 724 23.41 -13.20 11.00
N LYS A 725 22.72 -12.60 10.03
CA LYS A 725 22.47 -13.25 8.73
C LYS A 725 23.75 -13.40 7.90
N LEU A 726 24.69 -12.47 8.03
CA LEU A 726 26.02 -12.61 7.46
C LEU A 726 26.74 -13.83 8.06
N GLN A 727 26.66 -14.03 9.37
CA GLN A 727 27.23 -15.22 10.01
C GLN A 727 26.58 -16.51 9.51
N VAL A 728 25.25 -16.55 9.40
CA VAL A 728 24.55 -17.72 8.83
C VAL A 728 24.98 -17.98 7.38
N ALA A 729 25.16 -16.93 6.57
CA ALA A 729 25.65 -17.07 5.20
C ALA A 729 27.09 -17.60 5.14
N ARG A 730 27.97 -17.17 6.07
CA ARG A 730 29.32 -17.71 6.24
C ARG A 730 29.29 -19.20 6.59
N ASP A 731 28.42 -19.56 7.53
CA ASP A 731 28.28 -20.94 8.00
C ASP A 731 27.73 -21.85 6.89
N LEU A 732 26.86 -21.33 6.01
CA LEU A 732 26.37 -22.05 4.82
C LEU A 732 27.42 -22.20 3.71
N LEU A 733 28.48 -21.38 3.69
CA LEU A 733 29.58 -21.52 2.74
C LEU A 733 30.72 -22.38 3.29
N HIS A 734 30.72 -22.71 4.58
CA HIS A 734 31.76 -23.51 5.19
C HIS A 734 31.70 -24.98 4.70
N PRO A 735 32.81 -25.59 4.23
CA PRO A 735 34.21 -25.18 4.49
C PRO A 735 34.92 -24.47 3.34
N ILE A 736 34.22 -23.96 2.33
CA ILE A 736 34.84 -23.29 1.18
C ILE A 736 35.66 -22.08 1.66
N ASP A 737 36.92 -22.00 1.24
CA ASP A 737 37.71 -20.78 1.42
C ASP A 737 37.39 -19.80 0.29
N TRP A 738 36.72 -18.72 0.65
CA TRP A 738 36.35 -17.63 -0.27
C TRP A 738 36.97 -16.30 0.15
N SER A 739 38.00 -16.31 1.00
CA SER A 739 38.68 -15.10 1.52
C SER A 739 39.23 -14.17 0.43
N GLY A 740 39.48 -14.71 -0.77
CA GLY A 740 39.88 -13.97 -1.97
C GLY A 740 38.79 -13.15 -2.66
N PHE A 741 37.56 -13.08 -2.13
CA PHE A 741 36.42 -12.43 -2.80
C PHE A 741 36.58 -10.92 -3.09
N ARG A 742 37.52 -10.23 -2.43
CA ARG A 742 37.79 -8.80 -2.67
C ARG A 742 38.59 -8.54 -3.95
N ASP A 743 39.28 -9.54 -4.49
CA ASP A 743 39.93 -9.45 -5.80
C ASP A 743 38.95 -9.90 -6.89
N PRO A 744 38.57 -9.05 -7.87
CA PRO A 744 37.53 -9.38 -8.84
C PRO A 744 37.81 -10.65 -9.66
N LYS A 745 39.08 -10.93 -9.99
CA LYS A 745 39.46 -12.13 -10.75
C LYS A 745 39.27 -13.40 -9.91
N THR A 746 39.70 -13.34 -8.65
CA THR A 746 39.55 -14.44 -7.69
C THR A 746 38.09 -14.63 -7.32
N ALA A 747 37.32 -13.56 -7.10
CA ALA A 747 35.89 -13.60 -6.81
C ALA A 747 35.09 -14.35 -7.88
N MET A 748 35.35 -14.03 -9.17
CA MET A 748 34.68 -14.72 -10.28
C MET A 748 35.04 -16.21 -10.36
N ALA A 749 36.27 -16.59 -10.02
CA ALA A 749 36.69 -17.98 -9.97
C ALA A 749 36.11 -18.77 -8.77
N LEU A 750 35.74 -18.07 -7.69
CA LEU A 750 35.14 -18.67 -6.48
C LEU A 750 33.64 -18.98 -6.65
N LEU A 751 32.90 -18.19 -7.43
CA LEU A 751 31.45 -18.31 -7.58
C LEU A 751 30.96 -19.74 -7.89
N PRO A 752 31.53 -20.48 -8.86
CA PRO A 752 31.09 -21.84 -9.17
C PRO A 752 31.23 -22.80 -7.99
N ASN A 753 32.32 -22.71 -7.23
CA ASN A 753 32.58 -23.59 -6.10
C ASN A 753 31.61 -23.30 -4.94
N CYS A 754 31.33 -22.02 -4.68
CA CYS A 754 30.33 -21.63 -3.68
C CYS A 754 28.93 -22.11 -4.08
N LEU A 755 28.55 -21.95 -5.35
CA LEU A 755 27.25 -22.43 -5.88
C LEU A 755 27.13 -23.95 -5.77
N ASP A 756 28.16 -24.69 -6.19
CA ASP A 756 28.17 -26.16 -6.14
C ASP A 756 28.02 -26.69 -4.71
N HIS A 757 28.69 -26.04 -3.76
CA HIS A 757 28.59 -26.38 -2.35
C HIS A 757 27.20 -26.07 -1.78
N ILE A 758 26.64 -24.90 -2.06
CA ILE A 758 25.28 -24.54 -1.60
C ILE A 758 24.24 -25.55 -2.13
N LEU A 759 24.39 -25.99 -3.39
CA LEU A 759 23.50 -26.98 -3.99
C LEU A 759 23.71 -28.40 -3.42
N GLU A 760 24.86 -28.69 -2.83
CA GLU A 760 25.13 -29.95 -2.12
C GLU A 760 24.42 -30.03 -0.76
N LEU A 761 24.21 -28.88 -0.11
CA LEU A 761 23.64 -28.83 1.23
C LEU A 761 22.13 -29.15 1.24
N PRO A 762 21.62 -29.81 2.30
CA PRO A 762 20.18 -29.99 2.50
C PRO A 762 19.46 -28.64 2.56
N ASP A 763 18.48 -28.46 1.68
CA ASP A 763 17.71 -27.22 1.47
C ASP A 763 18.59 -25.99 1.24
N GLY A 764 19.84 -26.21 0.79
CA GLY A 764 20.89 -25.18 0.77
C GLY A 764 20.53 -24.00 -0.13
N LYS A 765 19.95 -24.27 -1.30
CA LYS A 765 19.46 -23.24 -2.23
C LYS A 765 18.47 -22.28 -1.55
N GLN A 766 17.41 -22.82 -0.95
CA GLN A 766 16.37 -22.02 -0.30
C GLN A 766 16.93 -21.27 0.91
N ARG A 767 17.59 -21.98 1.83
CA ARG A 767 18.17 -21.39 3.05
C ARG A 767 19.16 -20.27 2.75
N TYR A 768 20.01 -20.45 1.75
CA TYR A 768 20.97 -19.43 1.33
C TYR A 768 20.26 -18.23 0.69
N CYS A 769 19.30 -18.48 -0.20
CA CYS A 769 18.51 -17.42 -0.85
C CYS A 769 17.72 -16.57 0.17
N ASP A 770 17.11 -17.18 1.17
CA ASP A 770 16.36 -16.49 2.22
C ASP A 770 17.28 -15.72 3.16
N THR A 771 18.39 -16.34 3.58
CA THR A 771 19.40 -15.71 4.44
C THR A 771 19.99 -14.47 3.78
N VAL A 772 20.42 -14.58 2.52
CA VAL A 772 21.00 -13.46 1.78
C VAL A 772 19.96 -12.39 1.46
N LEU A 773 18.68 -12.74 1.26
CA LEU A 773 17.60 -11.77 1.13
C LEU A 773 17.39 -10.97 2.43
N ALA A 774 17.31 -11.65 3.57
CA ALA A 774 17.18 -11.00 4.88
C ALA A 774 18.39 -10.11 5.20
N MET A 775 19.60 -10.59 4.91
CA MET A 775 20.85 -9.83 5.02
C MET A 775 20.83 -8.57 4.14
N THR A 776 20.38 -8.70 2.90
CA THR A 776 20.27 -7.59 1.95
C THR A 776 19.28 -6.53 2.45
N LYS A 777 18.13 -6.95 2.97
CA LYS A 777 17.14 -6.05 3.57
C LYS A 777 17.73 -5.30 4.77
N ALA A 778 18.44 -6.01 5.66
CA ALA A 778 19.11 -5.39 6.81
C ALA A 778 20.21 -4.41 6.36
N PHE A 779 21.05 -4.78 5.39
CA PHE A 779 22.08 -3.91 4.84
C PHE A 779 21.50 -2.66 4.18
N ALA A 780 20.38 -2.77 3.46
CA ALA A 780 19.70 -1.61 2.88
C ALA A 780 19.22 -0.61 3.95
N LEU A 781 19.02 -1.05 5.19
CA LEU A 781 18.55 -0.21 6.30
C LEU A 781 19.70 0.44 7.09
N CYS A 782 20.86 -0.20 7.18
CA CYS A 782 21.99 0.26 7.98
C CYS A 782 23.29 0.50 7.19
N GLY A 783 23.28 0.33 5.86
CA GLY A 783 24.47 0.31 5.01
C GLY A 783 25.27 1.62 4.95
N THR A 784 24.73 2.68 5.53
CA THR A 784 25.32 4.03 5.71
C THR A 784 26.11 4.19 7.00
N LEU A 785 26.05 3.20 7.91
CA LEU A 785 26.85 3.15 9.14
C LEU A 785 28.23 2.55 8.88
N ASP A 786 29.27 3.10 9.51
CA ASP A 786 30.68 2.66 9.33
C ASP A 786 30.85 1.14 9.52
N GLU A 787 30.21 0.57 10.55
CA GLU A 787 30.26 -0.86 10.83
C GLU A 787 29.63 -1.72 9.74
N ALA A 788 28.57 -1.23 9.09
CA ALA A 788 27.94 -1.92 7.98
C ALA A 788 28.74 -1.71 6.68
N MET A 789 29.27 -0.50 6.45
CA MET A 789 30.12 -0.18 5.30
C MET A 789 31.32 -1.12 5.19
N ALA A 790 31.95 -1.46 6.32
CA ALA A 790 33.05 -2.41 6.37
C ALA A 790 32.68 -3.81 5.84
N LEU A 791 31.38 -4.14 5.78
CA LEU A 791 30.82 -5.41 5.32
C LEU A 791 30.30 -5.35 3.87
N ASN A 792 30.33 -4.19 3.20
CA ASN A 792 29.70 -3.99 1.88
C ASN A 792 30.22 -4.96 0.80
N ASP A 793 31.55 -5.09 0.69
CA ASP A 793 32.16 -5.99 -0.30
C ASP A 793 31.70 -7.44 -0.11
N GLU A 794 31.58 -7.85 1.16
CA GLU A 794 31.18 -9.20 1.55
C GLU A 794 29.71 -9.45 1.24
N VAL A 795 28.83 -8.51 1.62
CA VAL A 795 27.40 -8.54 1.27
C VAL A 795 27.22 -8.62 -0.25
N THR A 796 27.98 -7.82 -1.00
CA THR A 796 27.92 -7.79 -2.47
C THR A 796 28.33 -9.14 -3.08
N PHE A 797 29.40 -9.76 -2.57
CA PHE A 797 29.83 -11.08 -3.04
C PHE A 797 28.80 -12.17 -2.74
N LEU A 798 28.24 -12.19 -1.52
CA LEU A 798 27.21 -13.16 -1.13
C LEU A 798 25.93 -13.01 -1.97
N GLN A 799 25.55 -11.79 -2.32
CA GLN A 799 24.47 -11.51 -3.27
C GLN A 799 24.77 -12.02 -4.68
N ALA A 800 26.02 -11.91 -5.14
CA ALA A 800 26.43 -12.43 -6.45
C ALA A 800 26.29 -13.96 -6.53
N ILE A 801 26.48 -14.69 -5.43
CA ILE A 801 26.20 -16.14 -5.34
C ILE A 801 24.69 -16.42 -5.40
N ARG A 802 23.85 -15.59 -4.76
CA ARG A 802 22.38 -15.76 -4.77
C ARG A 802 21.78 -15.57 -6.16
N ALA A 803 22.28 -14.63 -6.96
CA ALA A 803 21.65 -14.22 -8.21
C ALA A 803 21.44 -15.38 -9.23
N PRO A 804 22.44 -16.25 -9.50
CA PRO A 804 22.27 -17.44 -10.32
C PRO A 804 21.28 -18.49 -9.81
N LEU A 805 21.10 -18.58 -8.48
CA LEU A 805 20.20 -19.54 -7.83
C LEU A 805 18.73 -19.13 -8.03
N VAL A 806 18.43 -17.83 -8.00
CA VAL A 806 17.07 -17.28 -8.17
C VAL A 806 16.63 -17.22 -9.64
N LYS A 807 17.56 -16.98 -10.58
CA LYS A 807 17.26 -16.91 -12.02
C LYS A 807 16.87 -18.24 -12.67
N GLY A 808 16.95 -19.36 -11.94
CA GLY A 808 16.63 -20.70 -12.44
C GLY A 808 15.14 -21.07 -12.46
N ASP A 809 14.27 -20.25 -11.86
CA ASP A 809 12.86 -20.63 -11.64
C ASP A 809 11.89 -20.06 -12.71
N GLY A 810 12.39 -19.53 -13.83
CA GLY A 810 11.60 -18.95 -14.92
C GLY A 810 11.71 -19.72 -16.24
N THR A 811 10.61 -20.30 -16.70
CA THR A 811 10.45 -20.79 -18.08
C THR A 811 10.35 -19.61 -19.06
N ASP A 812 11.50 -19.11 -19.54
CA ASP A 812 11.54 -18.07 -20.58
C ASP A 812 11.46 -18.69 -21.98
N GLY A 813 10.24 -18.77 -22.49
CA GLY A 813 9.95 -18.91 -23.92
C GLY A 813 9.04 -17.76 -24.36
N GLY A 814 9.61 -16.59 -24.65
CA GLY A 814 8.86 -15.45 -25.16
C GLY A 814 9.62 -14.13 -25.06
N ASP A 815 10.01 -13.60 -26.22
CA ASP A 815 10.68 -12.31 -26.37
C ASP A 815 9.84 -11.16 -25.77
N GLY A 816 10.46 -10.32 -24.95
CA GLY A 816 9.88 -9.06 -24.45
C GLY A 816 9.27 -9.06 -23.04
N GLY A 817 10.07 -9.28 -21.99
CA GLY A 817 9.66 -8.93 -20.63
C GLY A 817 10.36 -9.65 -19.48
N ALA A 818 11.69 -9.61 -19.41
CA ALA A 818 12.42 -10.14 -18.25
C ALA A 818 11.87 -9.56 -16.92
N PRO A 819 11.87 -10.33 -15.81
CA PRO A 819 11.35 -9.86 -14.53
C PRO A 819 12.15 -8.64 -14.05
N LYS A 820 11.59 -7.44 -14.21
CA LYS A 820 12.25 -6.14 -13.99
C LYS A 820 12.52 -5.79 -12.52
N ASN A 821 12.25 -6.66 -11.56
CA ASN A 821 12.21 -6.28 -10.13
C ASN A 821 13.36 -6.80 -9.25
N VAL A 822 14.38 -7.48 -9.78
CA VAL A 822 15.56 -7.88 -8.96
C VAL A 822 16.89 -7.43 -9.57
N ASP A 823 16.91 -7.16 -10.87
CA ASP A 823 18.16 -7.16 -11.65
C ASP A 823 18.83 -5.79 -11.83
N PHE A 824 18.16 -4.68 -11.49
CA PHE A 824 18.72 -3.33 -11.67
C PHE A 824 19.71 -2.96 -10.57
N GLN A 825 19.42 -3.33 -9.31
CA GLN A 825 20.27 -3.07 -8.15
C GLN A 825 21.60 -3.85 -8.21
N LEU A 826 21.55 -5.09 -8.71
CA LEU A 826 22.74 -5.94 -8.87
C LEU A 826 23.66 -5.41 -9.98
N ARG A 827 23.10 -4.93 -11.09
CA ARG A 827 23.87 -4.42 -12.24
C ARG A 827 24.71 -3.20 -11.90
N GLN A 828 24.19 -2.31 -11.06
CA GLN A 828 24.85 -1.03 -10.77
C GLN A 828 25.95 -1.18 -9.72
N LEU A 829 25.76 -2.05 -8.71
CA LEU A 829 26.80 -2.44 -7.75
C LEU A 829 27.93 -3.25 -8.41
N MET A 830 27.60 -4.12 -9.37
CA MET A 830 28.61 -4.86 -10.14
C MET A 830 29.33 -3.98 -11.18
N SER A 831 28.68 -2.94 -11.71
CA SER A 831 29.26 -2.03 -12.71
C SER A 831 30.42 -1.19 -12.18
N ASP A 832 30.37 -0.77 -10.93
CA ASP A 832 31.45 0.05 -10.33
C ASP A 832 32.65 -0.80 -9.91
N ALA A 833 32.45 -2.10 -9.64
CA ALA A 833 33.52 -3.06 -9.34
C ALA A 833 34.12 -3.75 -10.58
N LEU A 834 33.40 -3.76 -11.71
CA LEU A 834 33.79 -4.42 -12.95
C LEU A 834 33.53 -3.49 -14.15
N VAL A 835 34.50 -2.62 -14.45
CA VAL A 835 34.68 -2.12 -15.82
C VAL A 835 35.23 -3.29 -16.66
N ALA A 836 34.34 -4.19 -17.09
CA ALA A 836 34.50 -5.04 -18.27
C ALA A 836 33.23 -5.90 -18.45
N ASP A 837 32.51 -5.63 -19.55
CA ASP A 837 31.46 -6.43 -20.21
C ASP A 837 30.34 -7.08 -19.36
N GLY A 838 29.10 -6.79 -19.79
CA GLY A 838 27.84 -7.17 -19.16
C GLY A 838 27.75 -8.59 -18.59
N ILE A 839 27.03 -8.68 -17.48
CA ILE A 839 26.59 -9.86 -16.73
C ILE A 839 26.78 -11.16 -17.49
N THR A 840 27.77 -11.91 -17.05
CA THR A 840 28.15 -13.19 -17.62
C THR A 840 27.07 -14.23 -17.32
N ASP A 841 26.59 -14.87 -18.38
CA ASP A 841 25.72 -16.04 -18.34
C ASP A 841 26.38 -17.15 -17.51
N VAL A 842 25.62 -17.87 -16.66
CA VAL A 842 26.14 -18.97 -15.81
C VAL A 842 26.89 -20.00 -16.65
N PHE A 843 26.45 -20.20 -17.91
CA PHE A 843 27.13 -21.03 -18.91
C PHE A 843 28.58 -20.57 -19.18
N LYS A 844 28.82 -19.27 -19.38
CA LYS A 844 30.17 -18.74 -19.62
C LYS A 844 31.10 -18.89 -18.41
N VAL A 845 30.56 -18.74 -17.19
CA VAL A 845 31.34 -18.87 -15.94
C VAL A 845 31.75 -20.33 -15.70
N ALA A 846 30.91 -21.28 -16.12
CA ALA A 846 31.24 -22.72 -16.11
C ALA A 846 32.07 -23.19 -17.34
N GLY A 847 32.48 -22.28 -18.23
CA GLY A 847 33.29 -22.59 -19.42
C GLY A 847 32.53 -23.08 -20.65
N LEU A 848 31.20 -22.92 -20.70
CA LEU A 848 30.32 -23.36 -21.78
C LEU A 848 29.94 -22.20 -22.74
N GLN A 849 29.83 -22.51 -24.04
CA GLN A 849 29.24 -21.58 -25.01
C GLN A 849 27.72 -21.56 -24.89
N LYS A 850 27.09 -20.42 -25.22
CA LYS A 850 25.63 -20.24 -25.15
C LYS A 850 24.95 -21.25 -26.08
N PRO A 851 24.13 -22.20 -25.58
CA PRO A 851 23.51 -23.19 -26.44
C PRO A 851 22.34 -22.59 -27.21
N ASP A 852 22.17 -23.04 -28.46
CA ASP A 852 20.98 -22.79 -29.26
C ASP A 852 19.81 -23.59 -28.63
N LEU A 853 18.69 -22.93 -28.35
CA LEU A 853 17.55 -23.41 -27.50
C LEU A 853 16.84 -24.68 -28.04
N SER A 854 17.33 -25.28 -29.12
CA SER A 854 16.68 -26.41 -29.81
C SER A 854 17.32 -27.79 -29.58
N ILE A 855 18.52 -27.92 -28.98
CA ILE A 855 19.22 -29.22 -28.98
C ILE A 855 19.97 -29.52 -27.65
N LEU A 856 19.47 -30.50 -26.89
CA LEU A 856 20.28 -31.31 -25.98
C LEU A 856 21.17 -32.23 -26.84
N SER A 857 22.25 -31.70 -27.41
CA SER A 857 23.15 -32.49 -28.26
C SER A 857 24.04 -33.38 -27.41
N ASP A 858 24.46 -34.54 -27.93
CA ASP A 858 25.43 -35.42 -27.24
C ASP A 858 26.74 -34.67 -26.93
N GLN A 859 27.08 -33.66 -27.74
CA GLN A 859 28.21 -32.76 -27.53
C GLN A 859 28.00 -31.85 -26.30
N PHE A 860 26.82 -31.26 -26.13
CA PHE A 860 26.48 -30.46 -24.95
C PHE A 860 26.48 -31.30 -23.68
N LEU A 861 25.88 -32.50 -23.71
CA LEU A 861 25.90 -33.43 -22.58
C LEU A 861 27.33 -33.88 -22.24
N ALA A 862 28.18 -34.12 -23.24
CA ALA A 862 29.60 -34.42 -23.03
C ALA A 862 30.38 -33.23 -22.45
N GLU A 863 30.03 -31.99 -22.78
CA GLU A 863 30.62 -30.79 -22.19
C GLU A 863 30.18 -30.58 -20.74
N VAL A 864 28.89 -30.74 -20.44
CA VAL A 864 28.35 -30.66 -19.07
C VAL A 864 28.93 -31.76 -18.17
N SER A 865 29.12 -32.98 -18.68
CA SER A 865 29.73 -34.09 -17.92
C SER A 865 31.20 -33.84 -17.51
N LYS A 866 31.88 -32.88 -18.16
CA LYS A 866 33.26 -32.51 -17.87
C LYS A 866 33.38 -31.37 -16.85
N ILE A 867 32.27 -30.78 -16.42
CA ILE A 867 32.27 -29.72 -15.41
C ILE A 867 32.70 -30.33 -14.06
N PRO A 868 33.72 -29.77 -13.39
CA PRO A 868 34.16 -30.25 -12.08
C PRO A 868 33.08 -30.15 -11.00
N GLN A 869 32.27 -29.09 -11.04
CA GLN A 869 31.16 -28.79 -10.13
C GLN A 869 29.91 -29.60 -10.50
N LYS A 870 29.74 -30.77 -9.88
CA LYS A 870 28.72 -31.75 -10.27
C LYS A 870 27.30 -31.30 -9.92
N ASN A 871 27.08 -30.67 -8.77
CA ASN A 871 25.76 -30.21 -8.35
C ASN A 871 25.30 -29.02 -9.20
N LEU A 872 26.24 -28.12 -9.52
CA LEU A 872 26.00 -27.04 -10.49
C LEU A 872 25.66 -27.60 -11.88
N ALA A 873 26.36 -28.64 -12.33
CA ALA A 873 26.06 -29.32 -13.60
C ALA A 873 24.65 -29.95 -13.60
N VAL A 874 24.24 -30.58 -12.49
CA VAL A 874 22.88 -31.13 -12.33
C VAL A 874 21.83 -30.02 -12.37
N GLU A 875 22.03 -28.92 -11.65
CA GLU A 875 21.13 -27.75 -11.68
C GLU A 875 21.03 -27.16 -13.10
N LEU A 876 22.13 -27.12 -13.86
CA LEU A 876 22.12 -26.68 -15.26
C LEU A 876 21.32 -27.61 -16.17
N LEU A 877 21.38 -28.92 -15.96
CA LEU A 877 20.61 -29.90 -16.74
C LEU A 877 19.10 -29.83 -16.43
N GLN A 878 18.75 -29.60 -15.16
CA GLN A 878 17.35 -29.44 -14.73
C GLN A 878 16.66 -28.21 -15.35
N ARG A 879 17.42 -27.22 -15.85
CA ARG A 879 16.88 -26.05 -16.55
C ARG A 879 16.38 -26.34 -17.97
N PHE A 880 16.58 -27.55 -18.50
CA PHE A 880 16.09 -27.94 -19.83
C PHE A 880 14.79 -28.76 -19.73
N PRO A 881 13.65 -28.29 -20.29
CA PRO A 881 12.36 -28.98 -20.22
C PRO A 881 12.39 -30.42 -20.77
N ARG A 882 13.16 -30.66 -21.84
CA ARG A 882 13.32 -31.98 -22.47
C ARG A 882 14.13 -32.98 -21.65
N PHE A 883 14.91 -32.52 -20.66
CA PHE A 883 15.68 -33.41 -19.79
C PHE A 883 14.76 -34.14 -18.81
N GLN A 884 13.70 -33.47 -18.33
CA GLN A 884 12.68 -34.08 -17.49
C GLN A 884 11.78 -35.08 -18.26
N GLU A 885 11.50 -34.82 -19.54
CA GLU A 885 10.70 -35.73 -20.39
C GLU A 885 11.43 -37.01 -20.82
N ARG A 886 12.78 -37.00 -20.90
CA ARG A 886 13.59 -38.15 -21.34
C ARG A 886 14.01 -39.12 -20.23
N CYS A 887 13.80 -38.79 -18.96
CA CYS A 887 14.02 -39.70 -17.83
C CYS A 887 12.88 -40.73 -17.64
N HIS A 888 12.30 -41.22 -18.75
CA HIS A 888 11.42 -42.39 -18.80
C HIS A 888 12.26 -43.63 -19.17
N PRO A 889 11.99 -44.83 -18.64
CA PRO A 889 13.00 -45.90 -18.50
C PRO A 889 13.34 -46.71 -19.78
N PHE A 890 13.32 -46.12 -20.98
CA PHE A 890 13.46 -46.88 -22.24
C PHE A 890 14.49 -46.34 -23.27
N ASP A 891 15.42 -45.45 -22.92
CA ASP A 891 16.52 -45.05 -23.83
C ASP A 891 17.92 -45.57 -23.38
N PRO A 892 18.54 -46.54 -24.09
CA PRO A 892 19.82 -47.14 -23.71
C PRO A 892 21.03 -46.19 -23.74
N SER A 893 20.95 -45.02 -24.40
CA SER A 893 22.07 -44.07 -24.50
C SER A 893 22.26 -43.17 -23.27
N ILE A 894 21.33 -43.21 -22.30
CA ILE A 894 21.31 -42.32 -21.12
C ILE A 894 21.83 -43.01 -19.85
N ARG A 895 22.18 -44.31 -19.91
CA ARG A 895 22.66 -45.10 -18.74
C ARG A 895 23.89 -44.52 -18.01
N GLY A 896 24.72 -43.71 -18.66
CA GLY A 896 25.86 -43.05 -18.02
C GLY A 896 25.50 -41.81 -17.17
N LEU A 897 24.30 -41.23 -17.36
CA LEU A 897 23.80 -40.04 -16.64
C LEU A 897 22.92 -40.44 -15.45
N GLU A 898 22.28 -41.61 -15.48
CA GLU A 898 21.57 -42.17 -14.30
C GLU A 898 22.53 -42.42 -13.12
N ASP A 899 23.80 -42.72 -13.37
CA ASP A 899 24.82 -42.86 -12.32
C ASP A 899 25.19 -41.52 -11.65
N MET A 900 24.94 -40.37 -12.30
CA MET A 900 25.13 -39.04 -11.70
C MET A 900 23.94 -38.60 -10.84
N THR A 901 22.72 -39.05 -11.19
CA THR A 901 21.49 -38.74 -10.43
C THR A 901 21.16 -39.78 -9.37
N ASN A 902 21.65 -41.02 -9.48
CA ASN A 902 21.47 -42.11 -8.50
C ASN A 902 22.71 -42.44 -7.66
N ALA A 903 23.77 -41.62 -7.69
CA ALA A 903 24.90 -41.81 -6.78
C ALA A 903 24.41 -41.72 -5.33
N PRO A 904 24.60 -42.76 -4.50
CA PRO A 904 24.15 -42.71 -3.11
C PRO A 904 24.90 -41.58 -2.42
N ILE A 905 24.16 -40.65 -1.83
CA ILE A 905 24.62 -39.77 -0.77
C ILE A 905 25.44 -40.66 0.18
N GLN A 906 26.77 -40.50 0.18
CA GLN A 906 27.62 -41.18 1.14
C GLN A 906 27.25 -40.61 2.51
N ARG A 907 26.31 -41.28 3.19
CA ARG A 907 26.08 -41.15 4.62
C ARG A 907 27.32 -41.70 5.33
N GLY A 908 28.34 -40.85 5.46
CA GLY A 908 29.42 -41.03 6.43
C GLY A 908 28.87 -40.79 7.84
N ARG A 909 29.22 -41.68 8.77
CA ARG A 909 28.93 -41.56 10.20
C ARG A 909 29.55 -40.31 10.82
#